data_AF-A0A316QF71-F1
#
_entry.id   AF-A0A316QF71-F1
#
_cell.length_a   1.000
_cell.length_b   1.000
_cell.length_c   1.000
_cell.angle_alpha   90.00
_cell.angle_beta   90.00
_cell.angle_gamma   90.00
#
_symmetry.space_group_name_H-M   'P 1'
#
loop_
_entity.id
_entity.type
_entity.pdbx_description
1 polymer ?
#
loop_
_entity_poly.entity_id
_entity_poly.type
_entity_poly.pdbx_seq_one_letter_code
_entity_poly.pdbx_strand_id
1 'polypeptide(L)'
;MNMAITTETIKKHTMPCAVLRRVVAFPGIPMTVDMDKGPAKRVLETAAKEGTPVFLVCQKNPLEDVTDMDGVYSVGVISKVKQVVKTQSGLFRAIIEPQMRAVLTGFDDEKLQTAHIFEKIVIETGTELRSRALLREIKSIISEFTKYAPKFSKEFWLLFDTIRDLGQACDFAAENLLSDTEDKQKILEEFSPCARAEKLINMLEAEKSVMEERIHIKREVDERMKKNQRDYYLREQLKVIREELEEDDEAFDDDEIGEYSERLAKGNYPEYVKKALNKEIKRLSRVPFDSAENTVIRNYIEVCLDVPFSVSTEERIDIPKVKKILDDDHDGLEKVKDRILEYLAALKLNPDLRGQIICLVGPPGTGKTSIATSIARATNRKFVRVSLGGVHDEAEIRGHRKTYIGSMPGRIIGALIEAKSNNPLILLDEIDKMASDMRGDPASAMLEVLDREQNKTFRDNFVELPVDLSNCMFIATANSLDTVPRPLLDRMEIIELHAYTRSEKFAIARHHLIPKQMKKHGLLARMFKMDDDCVYELIDCYTREAGVRTLERHIEKCCRRAAKIISCGEKKSVRITLKNLTSFVGEQKMLRDRISENNEIGIVNGMAWTELGGDLLRIEAVALPGNGRLELTGSLGDVMKESAKAAISYIRAISGKLGIDENFYKTNDIHIHVPEGAVPKDGPSAGVTMVTALASELCKIPVRCDVAMTGEITLHGKVMAIGGLREKTMAAYLAGVKTIIIPKDNESDIAEIVDEVKAAVEIRTVSTAAEALEIALERSPFERKRKKEEKYAQYPECRP
;
A
#
# COMPACT_ATOMS: atom_id res chain seq x y z
N MET A 1 -1.69 -32.75 -43.67
CA MET A 1 -1.20 -31.99 -42.51
C MET A 1 0.28 -32.31 -42.36
N ASN A 2 1.16 -31.45 -42.88
CA ASN A 2 2.59 -31.58 -42.59
C ASN A 2 2.79 -31.11 -41.15
N MET A 3 3.14 -32.02 -40.25
CA MET A 3 3.56 -31.65 -38.90
C MET A 3 4.82 -30.79 -39.02
N ALA A 4 4.80 -29.61 -38.39
CA ALA A 4 5.98 -28.77 -38.29
C ALA A 4 7.04 -29.52 -37.48
N ILE A 5 8.23 -29.74 -38.06
CA ILE A 5 9.35 -30.35 -37.35
C ILE A 5 10.27 -29.20 -36.93
N THR A 6 10.46 -29.06 -35.62
CA THR A 6 11.35 -28.08 -35.01
C THR A 6 12.66 -28.77 -34.65
N THR A 7 13.76 -28.33 -35.27
CA THR A 7 15.10 -28.83 -34.94
C THR A 7 15.83 -27.78 -34.12
N GLU A 8 16.25 -28.14 -32.91
CA GLU A 8 17.05 -27.28 -32.04
C GLU A 8 18.52 -27.74 -32.07
N THR A 9 19.45 -26.80 -32.29
CA THR A 9 20.90 -27.06 -32.14
C THR A 9 21.42 -26.24 -30.97
N ILE A 10 22.10 -26.89 -30.02
CA ILE A 10 22.65 -26.26 -28.80
C ILE A 10 24.17 -26.45 -28.80
N LYS A 11 24.92 -25.35 -28.78
CA LYS A 11 26.38 -25.37 -28.57
C LYS A 11 26.77 -24.57 -27.33
N LYS A 12 27.65 -25.12 -26.50
CA LYS A 12 28.11 -24.48 -25.26
C LYS A 12 29.37 -23.66 -25.52
N HIS A 13 29.35 -22.40 -25.11
CA HIS A 13 30.50 -21.49 -25.22
C HIS A 13 30.73 -20.76 -23.88
N THR A 14 32.00 -20.43 -23.61
CA THR A 14 32.39 -19.48 -22.57
C THR A 14 33.10 -18.31 -23.25
N MET A 15 32.63 -17.07 -23.03
CA MET A 15 33.19 -15.90 -23.69
C MET A 15 33.03 -14.62 -22.86
N PRO A 16 33.79 -13.54 -23.17
CA PRO A 16 33.64 -12.28 -22.48
C PRO A 16 32.24 -11.70 -22.66
N CYS A 17 31.69 -11.11 -21.59
CA CYS A 17 30.33 -10.57 -21.53
C CYS A 17 30.34 -9.07 -21.26
N ALA A 18 29.59 -8.32 -22.06
CA ALA A 18 29.34 -6.90 -21.84
C ALA A 18 27.86 -6.68 -21.51
N VAL A 19 27.60 -6.22 -20.29
CA VAL A 19 26.26 -5.83 -19.83
C VAL A 19 25.99 -4.39 -20.30
N LEU A 20 24.90 -4.21 -21.05
CA LEU A 20 24.50 -2.93 -21.63
C LEU A 20 23.28 -2.34 -20.91
N ARG A 21 23.24 -1.00 -20.80
CA ARG A 21 22.15 -0.24 -20.19
C ARG A 21 21.16 0.22 -21.25
N ARG A 22 19.88 -0.20 -21.15
CA ARG A 22 18.78 0.20 -22.05
C ARG A 22 19.00 -0.10 -23.54
N VAL A 23 19.88 -1.05 -23.87
CA VAL A 23 20.21 -1.38 -25.25
C VAL A 23 20.11 -2.88 -25.45
N VAL A 24 19.23 -3.29 -26.36
CA VAL A 24 19.02 -4.68 -26.80
C VAL A 24 19.61 -4.80 -28.20
N ALA A 25 20.48 -5.78 -28.41
CA ALA A 25 21.08 -6.06 -29.71
C ALA A 25 20.24 -7.09 -30.48
N PHE A 26 20.13 -6.94 -31.80
CA PHE A 26 19.46 -7.90 -32.68
C PHE A 26 20.44 -8.50 -33.70
N PRO A 27 20.38 -9.82 -33.97
CA PRO A 27 21.23 -10.47 -34.96
C PRO A 27 21.18 -9.83 -36.35
N GLY A 28 22.34 -9.62 -36.97
CA GLY A 28 22.45 -9.12 -38.35
C GLY A 28 22.28 -7.61 -38.52
N ILE A 29 22.04 -6.85 -37.44
CA ILE A 29 21.85 -5.40 -37.49
C ILE A 29 23.03 -4.71 -36.82
N PRO A 30 23.93 -4.05 -37.59
CA PRO A 30 25.03 -3.31 -37.02
C PRO A 30 24.52 -2.20 -36.10
N MET A 31 25.16 -2.06 -34.94
CA MET A 31 24.78 -1.07 -33.94
C MET A 31 26.00 -0.32 -33.40
N THR A 32 25.75 0.89 -32.92
CA THR A 32 26.76 1.70 -32.24
C THR A 32 26.33 1.96 -30.82
N VAL A 33 27.21 1.69 -29.85
CA VAL A 33 26.93 1.93 -28.43
C VAL A 33 27.90 2.98 -27.91
N ASP A 34 27.35 4.05 -27.36
CA ASP A 34 28.10 5.09 -26.64
C ASP A 34 28.20 4.70 -25.16
N MET A 35 29.40 4.76 -24.61
CA MET A 35 29.70 4.31 -23.24
C MET A 35 30.67 5.23 -22.51
N ASP A 36 30.43 5.36 -21.21
CA ASP A 36 31.32 6.00 -20.26
C ASP A 36 32.51 5.09 -19.84
N LYS A 37 33.34 5.58 -18.92
CA LYS A 37 34.39 4.77 -18.30
C LYS A 37 33.75 3.73 -17.37
N GLY A 38 33.71 2.46 -17.80
CA GLY A 38 33.14 1.37 -17.01
C GLY A 38 33.64 -0.03 -17.40
N PRO A 39 33.15 -1.09 -16.73
CA PRO A 39 33.55 -2.47 -16.99
C PRO A 39 33.19 -2.94 -18.42
N ALA A 40 32.00 -2.59 -18.93
CA ALA A 40 31.58 -2.93 -20.28
C ALA A 40 32.53 -2.37 -21.36
N LYS A 41 33.07 -1.17 -21.15
CA LYS A 41 34.08 -0.56 -22.03
C LYS A 41 35.35 -1.40 -22.09
N ARG A 42 35.85 -1.88 -20.95
CA ARG A 42 37.08 -2.69 -20.90
C ARG A 42 36.91 -3.99 -21.68
N VAL A 43 35.77 -4.67 -21.50
CA VAL A 43 35.47 -5.92 -22.21
C VAL A 43 35.44 -5.69 -23.73
N LEU A 44 34.73 -4.66 -24.18
CA LEU A 44 34.63 -4.37 -25.62
C LEU A 44 35.95 -3.87 -26.24
N GLU A 45 36.75 -3.12 -25.48
CA GLU A 45 38.07 -2.65 -25.95
C GLU A 45 39.07 -3.82 -26.08
N THR A 46 39.07 -4.76 -25.13
CA THR A 46 39.88 -5.99 -25.21
C THR A 46 39.43 -6.86 -26.38
N ALA A 47 38.13 -7.09 -26.51
CA ALA A 47 37.58 -7.88 -27.60
C ALA A 47 37.87 -7.30 -28.99
N ALA A 48 37.84 -5.97 -29.13
CA ALA A 48 38.21 -5.30 -30.38
C ALA A 48 39.70 -5.46 -30.73
N LYS A 49 40.59 -5.47 -29.73
CA LYS A 49 42.04 -5.65 -29.94
C LYS A 49 42.40 -7.11 -30.27
N GLU A 50 41.77 -8.06 -29.62
CA GLU A 50 42.03 -9.50 -29.77
C GLU A 50 41.23 -10.13 -30.91
N GLY A 51 40.20 -9.45 -31.42
CA GLY A 51 39.30 -9.97 -32.46
C GLY A 51 38.38 -11.09 -31.96
N THR A 52 38.16 -11.18 -30.65
CA THR A 52 37.34 -12.23 -30.01
C THR A 52 35.85 -11.85 -30.00
N PRO A 53 34.93 -12.82 -30.09
CA PRO A 53 33.50 -12.58 -29.97
C PRO A 53 33.13 -12.23 -28.51
N VAL A 54 32.13 -11.37 -28.35
CA VAL A 54 31.58 -10.94 -27.06
C VAL A 54 30.11 -11.28 -26.98
N PHE A 55 29.66 -11.70 -25.80
CA PHE A 55 28.24 -11.82 -25.50
C PHE A 55 27.69 -10.49 -24.99
N LEU A 56 26.66 -9.97 -25.65
CA LEU A 56 25.94 -8.78 -25.21
C LEU A 56 24.65 -9.16 -24.50
N VAL A 57 24.43 -8.62 -23.31
CA VAL A 57 23.19 -8.82 -22.54
C VAL A 57 22.71 -7.48 -21.98
N CYS A 58 21.39 -7.28 -21.94
CA CYS A 58 20.80 -6.09 -21.34
C CYS A 58 20.54 -6.33 -19.85
N GLN A 59 20.71 -5.29 -19.02
CA GLN A 59 20.26 -5.31 -17.63
C GLN A 59 18.75 -5.01 -17.52
N LYS A 60 18.08 -5.57 -16.50
CA LYS A 60 16.65 -5.34 -16.23
C LYS A 60 16.38 -3.95 -15.70
N ASN A 61 17.13 -3.52 -14.68
CA ASN A 61 17.02 -2.17 -14.11
C ASN A 61 18.20 -1.30 -14.60
N PRO A 62 17.97 -0.24 -15.40
CA PRO A 62 19.04 0.61 -15.93
C PRO A 62 19.70 1.55 -14.91
N LEU A 63 19.13 1.70 -13.71
CA LEU A 63 19.60 2.63 -12.67
C LEU A 63 20.51 1.97 -11.62
N GLU A 64 20.52 0.63 -11.56
CA GLU A 64 21.29 -0.14 -10.59
C GLU A 64 22.52 -0.76 -11.25
N ASP A 65 23.59 -0.88 -10.46
CA ASP A 65 24.77 -1.64 -10.85
C ASP A 65 24.50 -3.13 -10.59
N VAL A 66 24.65 -3.95 -11.63
CA VAL A 66 24.33 -5.38 -11.55
C VAL A 66 25.53 -6.17 -11.03
N THR A 67 25.30 -6.97 -9.99
CA THR A 67 26.30 -7.86 -9.38
C THR A 67 25.93 -9.34 -9.45
N ASP A 68 24.73 -9.67 -9.92
CA ASP A 68 24.18 -11.02 -9.93
C ASP A 68 23.45 -11.36 -11.25
N MET A 69 23.05 -12.63 -11.39
CA MET A 69 22.34 -13.13 -12.57
C MET A 69 20.92 -12.55 -12.68
N ASP A 70 20.28 -12.25 -11.54
CA ASP A 70 18.89 -11.79 -11.52
C ASP A 70 18.73 -10.37 -12.07
N GLY A 71 19.78 -9.55 -12.04
CA GLY A 71 19.79 -8.20 -12.62
C GLY A 71 19.93 -8.12 -14.14
N VAL A 72 20.19 -9.24 -14.85
CA VAL A 72 20.28 -9.29 -16.33
C VAL A 72 19.19 -10.14 -16.97
N TYR A 73 18.90 -9.89 -18.25
CA TYR A 73 18.01 -10.76 -19.03
C TYR A 73 18.69 -12.08 -19.40
N SER A 74 17.90 -13.14 -19.55
CA SER A 74 18.39 -14.49 -19.82
C SER A 74 18.83 -14.73 -21.27
N VAL A 75 18.39 -13.90 -22.22
CA VAL A 75 18.73 -14.02 -23.64
C VAL A 75 19.47 -12.77 -24.12
N GLY A 76 20.59 -13.00 -24.79
CA GLY A 76 21.43 -11.96 -25.37
C GLY A 76 21.95 -12.35 -26.76
N VAL A 77 22.95 -11.63 -27.25
CA VAL A 77 23.48 -11.82 -28.61
C VAL A 77 25.00 -11.91 -28.62
N ILE A 78 25.52 -12.98 -29.24
CA ILE A 78 26.93 -13.14 -29.59
C ILE A 78 27.25 -12.16 -30.71
N SER A 79 28.25 -11.32 -30.49
CA SER A 79 28.55 -10.17 -31.32
C SER A 79 30.04 -10.02 -31.57
N LYS A 80 30.40 -9.50 -32.75
CA LYS A 80 31.79 -9.15 -33.08
C LYS A 80 31.98 -7.64 -32.93
N VAL A 81 32.98 -7.23 -32.16
CA VAL A 81 33.32 -5.80 -32.02
C VAL A 81 34.23 -5.40 -33.18
N LYS A 82 33.78 -4.45 -34.02
CA LYS A 82 34.59 -3.98 -35.16
C LYS A 82 35.63 -2.96 -34.74
N GLN A 83 35.23 -1.98 -33.94
CA GLN A 83 36.12 -0.92 -33.46
C GLN A 83 35.53 -0.20 -32.25
N VAL A 84 36.41 0.35 -31.40
CA VAL A 84 36.06 1.24 -30.29
C VAL A 84 36.80 2.57 -30.49
N VAL A 85 36.06 3.65 -30.71
CA VAL A 85 36.60 4.98 -31.02
C VAL A 85 36.23 5.95 -29.90
N LYS A 86 37.16 6.83 -29.51
CA LYS A 86 36.86 7.91 -28.56
C LYS A 86 36.26 9.11 -29.29
N THR A 87 35.07 9.53 -28.88
CA THR A 87 34.34 10.66 -29.47
C THR A 87 34.85 12.00 -28.91
N GLN A 88 34.63 13.11 -29.63
CA GLN A 88 35.04 14.46 -29.21
C GLN A 88 34.44 14.91 -27.87
N SER A 89 33.28 14.35 -27.49
CA SER A 89 32.60 14.57 -26.22
C SER A 89 33.23 13.84 -25.03
N GLY A 90 34.29 13.04 -25.24
CA GLY A 90 34.96 12.26 -24.19
C GLY A 90 34.37 10.86 -23.95
N LEU A 91 33.23 10.53 -24.58
CA LEU A 91 32.61 9.21 -24.59
C LEU A 91 33.34 8.22 -25.50
N PHE A 92 33.18 6.91 -25.26
CA PHE A 92 33.69 5.85 -26.14
C PHE A 92 32.54 5.27 -26.96
N ARG A 93 32.71 5.20 -28.28
CA ARG A 93 31.75 4.61 -29.22
C ARG A 93 32.25 3.28 -29.72
N ALA A 94 31.54 2.20 -29.42
CA ALA A 94 31.81 0.87 -29.97
C ALA A 94 30.90 0.59 -31.17
N ILE A 95 31.48 0.15 -32.29
CA ILE A 95 30.73 -0.38 -33.43
C ILE A 95 30.70 -1.90 -33.30
N ILE A 96 29.50 -2.45 -33.19
CA ILE A 96 29.27 -3.86 -32.90
C ILE A 96 28.42 -4.47 -34.02
N GLU A 97 28.79 -5.68 -34.42
CA GLU A 97 28.07 -6.50 -35.39
C GLU A 97 27.49 -7.72 -34.66
N PRO A 98 26.22 -7.66 -34.22
CA PRO A 98 25.57 -8.77 -33.56
C PRO A 98 25.31 -9.90 -34.56
N GLN A 99 25.57 -11.14 -34.16
CA GLN A 99 25.56 -12.29 -35.08
C GLN A 99 24.46 -13.30 -34.73
N MET A 100 24.41 -13.78 -33.49
CA MET A 100 23.54 -14.90 -33.12
C MET A 100 22.97 -14.78 -31.71
N ARG A 101 21.73 -15.24 -31.51
CA ARG A 101 21.10 -15.32 -30.19
C ARG A 101 21.77 -16.40 -29.35
N ALA A 102 21.93 -16.12 -28.06
CA ALA A 102 22.36 -17.12 -27.11
C ALA A 102 21.67 -16.93 -25.75
N VAL A 103 21.52 -18.04 -25.02
CA VAL A 103 20.93 -18.10 -23.69
C VAL A 103 22.04 -18.08 -22.66
N LEU A 104 21.97 -17.17 -21.69
CA LEU A 104 22.88 -17.08 -20.57
C LEU A 104 22.58 -18.18 -19.55
N THR A 105 23.62 -18.89 -19.08
CA THR A 105 23.48 -20.02 -18.14
C THR A 105 24.23 -19.80 -16.82
N GLY A 106 25.14 -18.83 -16.77
CA GLY A 106 26.02 -18.60 -15.62
C GLY A 106 27.11 -17.59 -15.95
N PHE A 107 27.75 -17.09 -14.90
CA PHE A 107 28.98 -16.29 -14.97
C PHE A 107 30.08 -17.01 -14.18
N ASP A 108 31.33 -16.89 -14.63
CA ASP A 108 32.49 -17.44 -13.90
C ASP A 108 32.92 -16.56 -12.70
N ASP A 109 32.67 -15.24 -12.77
CA ASP A 109 33.18 -14.23 -11.83
C ASP A 109 32.07 -13.41 -11.16
N GLU A 110 32.30 -12.94 -9.92
CA GLU A 110 31.47 -11.94 -9.22
C GLU A 110 31.34 -10.60 -9.99
N LYS A 111 32.18 -10.37 -11.00
CA LYS A 111 32.23 -9.13 -11.81
C LYS A 111 31.50 -9.24 -13.16
N LEU A 112 30.84 -10.37 -13.45
CA LEU A 112 30.03 -10.59 -14.66
C LEU A 112 30.78 -10.39 -16.00
N GLN A 113 32.11 -10.56 -16.02
CA GLN A 113 32.94 -10.29 -17.21
C GLN A 113 33.06 -11.47 -18.16
N THR A 114 32.79 -12.69 -17.68
CA THR A 114 32.86 -13.93 -18.46
C THR A 114 31.56 -14.70 -18.25
N ALA A 115 30.88 -15.02 -19.36
CA ALA A 115 29.58 -15.69 -19.34
C ALA A 115 29.66 -17.10 -19.97
N HIS A 116 28.94 -18.04 -19.37
CA HIS A 116 28.60 -19.32 -19.97
C HIS A 116 27.29 -19.20 -20.74
N ILE A 117 27.32 -19.51 -22.03
CA ILE A 117 26.17 -19.36 -22.90
C ILE A 117 25.88 -20.62 -23.70
N PHE A 118 24.60 -20.79 -24.04
CA PHE A 118 24.14 -21.74 -25.05
C PHE A 118 23.75 -20.98 -26.31
N GLU A 119 24.49 -21.19 -27.39
CA GLU A 119 24.04 -20.82 -28.73
C GLU A 119 22.82 -21.69 -29.06
N LYS A 120 21.66 -21.07 -29.28
CA LYS A 120 20.41 -21.76 -29.60
C LYS A 120 19.91 -21.31 -30.98
N ILE A 121 19.87 -22.24 -31.92
CA ILE A 121 19.28 -22.04 -33.25
C ILE A 121 18.07 -22.95 -33.36
N VAL A 122 16.92 -22.35 -33.71
CA VAL A 122 15.65 -23.04 -33.95
C VAL A 122 15.33 -22.94 -35.43
N ILE A 123 15.21 -24.09 -36.08
CA ILE A 123 14.80 -24.19 -37.48
C ILE A 123 13.44 -24.88 -37.52
N GLU A 124 12.42 -24.18 -38.03
CA GLU A 124 11.10 -24.73 -38.27
C GLU A 124 10.96 -25.16 -39.73
N THR A 125 10.64 -26.43 -39.96
CA THR A 125 10.37 -26.97 -41.30
C THR A 125 8.87 -27.24 -41.45
N GLY A 126 8.31 -26.97 -42.64
CA GLY A 126 6.87 -27.14 -42.92
C GLY A 126 5.99 -25.91 -42.65
N THR A 127 6.55 -24.77 -42.24
CA THR A 127 5.82 -23.51 -41.97
C THR A 127 5.88 -22.51 -43.13
N GLU A 128 6.45 -22.86 -44.28
CA GLU A 128 6.74 -21.95 -45.41
C GLU A 128 5.55 -21.12 -45.92
N LEU A 129 4.33 -21.68 -45.89
CA LEU A 129 3.13 -20.95 -46.28
C LEU A 129 2.74 -19.92 -45.21
N ARG A 130 2.80 -20.31 -43.93
CA ARG A 130 2.51 -19.46 -42.77
C ARG A 130 3.54 -18.34 -42.64
N SER A 131 4.82 -18.65 -42.80
CA SER A 131 5.90 -17.66 -42.75
C SER A 131 5.76 -16.60 -43.84
N ARG A 132 5.36 -16.99 -45.06
CA ARG A 132 5.07 -16.04 -46.15
C ARG A 132 3.85 -15.16 -45.86
N ALA A 133 2.80 -15.70 -45.23
CA ALA A 133 1.62 -14.94 -44.85
C ALA A 133 1.97 -13.89 -43.78
N LEU A 134 2.66 -14.30 -42.71
CA LEU A 134 3.09 -13.41 -41.63
C LEU A 134 4.05 -12.32 -42.13
N LEU A 135 4.99 -12.66 -43.03
CA LEU A 135 5.88 -11.66 -43.62
C LEU A 135 5.12 -10.61 -44.43
N ARG A 136 4.06 -11.01 -45.16
CA ARG A 136 3.20 -10.07 -45.89
C ARG A 136 2.43 -9.16 -44.95
N GLU A 137 1.95 -9.68 -43.83
CA GLU A 137 1.23 -8.90 -42.83
C GLU A 137 2.15 -7.84 -42.19
N ILE A 138 3.35 -8.24 -41.76
CA ILE A 138 4.35 -7.30 -41.23
C ILE A 138 4.67 -6.21 -42.26
N LYS A 139 4.87 -6.58 -43.53
CA LYS A 139 5.08 -5.60 -44.61
C LYS A 139 3.88 -4.66 -44.77
N SER A 140 2.66 -5.19 -44.74
CA SER A 140 1.43 -4.39 -44.83
C SER A 140 1.38 -3.32 -43.73
N ILE A 141 1.55 -3.75 -42.48
CA ILE A 141 1.54 -2.88 -41.30
C ILE A 141 2.62 -1.79 -41.43
N ILE A 142 3.86 -2.16 -41.75
CA ILE A 142 4.97 -1.20 -41.88
C ILE A 142 4.75 -0.23 -43.05
N SER A 143 4.15 -0.68 -44.15
CA SER A 143 3.77 0.21 -45.25
C SER A 143 2.80 1.30 -44.78
N GLU A 144 1.87 0.97 -43.89
CA GLU A 144 0.96 1.94 -43.31
C GLU A 144 1.66 2.91 -42.36
N PHE A 145 2.65 2.46 -41.58
CA PHE A 145 3.49 3.34 -40.75
C PHE A 145 4.17 4.46 -41.55
N THR A 146 4.57 4.19 -42.81
CA THR A 146 5.18 5.22 -43.67
C THR A 146 4.23 6.38 -44.01
N LYS A 147 2.92 6.19 -43.92
CA LYS A 147 1.91 7.26 -44.14
C LYS A 147 1.85 8.24 -42.98
N TYR A 148 2.23 7.80 -41.79
CA TYR A 148 1.96 8.49 -40.53
C TYR A 148 3.21 9.14 -39.91
N ALA A 149 4.39 8.56 -40.12
CA ALA A 149 5.63 9.05 -39.54
C ALA A 149 6.66 9.48 -40.62
N PRO A 150 6.92 10.79 -40.78
CA PRO A 150 7.95 11.30 -41.71
C PRO A 150 9.38 10.86 -41.38
N LYS A 151 9.61 10.38 -40.14
CA LYS A 151 10.90 9.83 -39.70
C LYS A 151 11.25 8.49 -40.36
N PHE A 152 10.26 7.75 -40.86
CA PHE A 152 10.54 6.57 -41.69
C PHE A 152 10.86 7.04 -43.11
N SER A 153 12.15 7.15 -43.40
CA SER A 153 12.60 7.50 -44.74
C SER A 153 12.12 6.44 -45.74
N LYS A 154 11.89 6.86 -47.00
CA LYS A 154 11.65 5.91 -48.10
C LYS A 154 12.77 4.87 -48.21
N GLU A 155 13.97 5.20 -47.73
CA GLU A 155 15.15 4.34 -47.69
C GLU A 155 14.98 3.17 -46.70
N PHE A 156 14.40 3.40 -45.53
CA PHE A 156 14.11 2.33 -44.56
C PHE A 156 13.16 1.27 -45.15
N TRP A 157 12.08 1.73 -45.79
CA TRP A 157 11.11 0.84 -46.44
C TRP A 157 11.76 0.04 -47.59
N LEU A 158 12.59 0.70 -48.40
CA LEU A 158 13.29 0.05 -49.50
C LEU A 158 14.21 -1.07 -49.01
N LEU A 159 14.93 -0.84 -47.90
CA LEU A 159 15.77 -1.85 -47.25
C LEU A 159 14.93 -3.01 -46.69
N PHE A 160 13.84 -2.69 -45.98
CA PHE A 160 12.98 -3.70 -45.38
C PHE A 160 12.30 -4.61 -46.41
N ASP A 161 11.84 -4.05 -47.54
CA ASP A 161 11.14 -4.82 -48.56
C ASP A 161 12.05 -5.89 -49.22
N THR A 162 13.36 -5.69 -49.21
CA THR A 162 14.32 -6.69 -49.73
C THR A 162 14.44 -7.93 -48.85
N ILE A 163 14.04 -7.85 -47.57
CA ILE A 163 14.17 -8.95 -46.61
C ILE A 163 13.13 -10.04 -46.92
N ARG A 164 13.61 -11.27 -47.11
CA ARG A 164 12.78 -12.45 -47.45
C ARG A 164 12.65 -13.44 -46.30
N ASP A 165 13.58 -13.42 -45.36
CA ASP A 165 13.54 -14.27 -44.17
C ASP A 165 12.66 -13.64 -43.10
N LEU A 166 11.75 -14.43 -42.53
CA LEU A 166 10.79 -13.94 -41.53
C LEU A 166 11.49 -13.53 -40.23
N GLY A 167 12.49 -14.31 -39.79
CA GLY A 167 13.23 -14.02 -38.56
C GLY A 167 13.99 -12.71 -38.65
N GLN A 168 14.73 -12.51 -39.75
CA GLN A 168 15.44 -11.26 -40.03
C GLN A 168 14.48 -10.07 -40.18
N ALA A 169 13.33 -10.26 -40.82
CA ALA A 169 12.32 -9.21 -40.93
C ALA A 169 11.79 -8.81 -39.55
N CYS A 170 11.53 -9.77 -38.67
CA CYS A 170 11.09 -9.48 -37.30
C CYS A 170 12.16 -8.70 -36.52
N ASP A 171 13.42 -9.12 -36.62
CA ASP A 171 14.53 -8.51 -35.89
C ASP A 171 14.78 -7.08 -36.37
N PHE A 172 14.73 -6.85 -37.69
CA PHE A 172 14.89 -5.53 -38.30
C PHE A 172 13.75 -4.58 -37.96
N ALA A 173 12.52 -5.07 -38.00
CA ALA A 173 11.34 -4.29 -37.62
C ALA A 173 11.37 -3.96 -36.12
N ALA A 174 11.67 -4.92 -35.24
CA ALA A 174 11.74 -4.70 -33.80
C ALA A 174 12.77 -3.63 -33.41
N GLU A 175 13.96 -3.64 -34.02
CA GLU A 175 15.00 -2.68 -33.68
C GLU A 175 14.64 -1.23 -34.05
N ASN A 176 13.96 -1.05 -35.18
CA ASN A 176 13.68 0.28 -35.73
C ASN A 176 12.28 0.83 -35.38
N LEU A 177 11.32 -0.03 -35.02
CA LEU A 177 9.92 0.37 -34.78
C LEU A 177 9.51 0.34 -33.31
N LEU A 178 10.07 -0.58 -32.51
CA LEU A 178 9.76 -0.63 -31.08
C LEU A 178 10.62 0.37 -30.32
N SER A 179 10.02 1.12 -29.39
CA SER A 179 10.73 2.10 -28.57
C SER A 179 11.13 1.54 -27.20
N ASP A 180 10.28 0.71 -26.60
CA ASP A 180 10.51 0.16 -25.27
C ASP A 180 11.51 -1.02 -25.26
N THR A 181 12.48 -0.94 -24.35
CA THR A 181 13.53 -1.97 -24.18
C THR A 181 12.95 -3.33 -23.78
N GLU A 182 11.91 -3.34 -22.93
CA GLU A 182 11.26 -4.58 -22.49
C GLU A 182 10.58 -5.32 -23.65
N ASP A 183 9.94 -4.59 -24.55
CA ASP A 183 9.27 -5.19 -25.71
C ASP A 183 10.28 -5.69 -26.74
N LYS A 184 11.37 -4.94 -26.97
CA LYS A 184 12.51 -5.44 -27.76
C LYS A 184 13.06 -6.74 -27.19
N GLN A 185 13.24 -6.81 -25.87
CA GLN A 185 13.74 -7.99 -25.20
C GLN A 185 12.79 -9.19 -25.32
N LYS A 186 11.48 -8.97 -25.16
CA LYS A 186 10.43 -9.98 -25.38
C LYS A 186 10.45 -10.58 -26.80
N ILE A 187 10.85 -9.80 -27.81
CA ILE A 187 11.01 -10.28 -29.19
C ILE A 187 12.34 -11.03 -29.36
N LEU A 188 13.41 -10.57 -28.73
CA LEU A 188 14.71 -11.24 -28.76
C LEU A 188 14.66 -12.65 -28.15
N GLU A 189 13.90 -12.81 -27.05
CA GLU A 189 13.71 -14.06 -26.31
C GLU A 189 12.92 -15.14 -27.08
N GLU A 190 12.14 -14.74 -28.07
CA GLU A 190 11.34 -15.67 -28.86
C GLU A 190 12.18 -16.27 -30.00
N PHE A 191 12.54 -17.55 -29.91
CA PHE A 191 13.42 -18.21 -30.88
C PHE A 191 12.67 -18.66 -32.15
N SER A 192 11.39 -19.01 -32.03
CA SER A 192 10.56 -19.43 -33.17
C SER A 192 10.28 -18.23 -34.10
N PRO A 193 10.62 -18.29 -35.40
CA PRO A 193 10.35 -17.20 -36.34
C PRO A 193 8.85 -16.88 -36.47
N CYS A 194 7.97 -17.90 -36.47
CA CYS A 194 6.54 -17.69 -36.59
C CYS A 194 5.94 -17.08 -35.32
N ALA A 195 6.29 -17.61 -34.15
CA ALA A 195 5.79 -17.07 -32.88
C ALA A 195 6.29 -15.63 -32.65
N ARG A 196 7.54 -15.36 -33.03
CA ARG A 196 8.12 -14.00 -32.96
C ARG A 196 7.35 -13.03 -33.86
N ALA A 197 7.02 -13.44 -35.08
CA ALA A 197 6.26 -12.63 -36.01
C ALA A 197 4.86 -12.29 -35.49
N GLU A 198 4.15 -13.26 -34.90
CA GLU A 198 2.82 -13.03 -34.32
C GLU A 198 2.88 -12.04 -33.15
N LYS A 199 3.87 -12.20 -32.26
CA LYS A 199 4.10 -11.29 -31.14
C LYS A 199 4.42 -9.88 -31.60
N LEU A 200 5.25 -9.76 -32.64
CA LEU A 200 5.61 -8.47 -33.24
C LEU A 200 4.41 -7.79 -33.89
N ILE A 201 3.59 -8.53 -34.65
CA ILE A 201 2.38 -7.98 -35.29
C ILE A 201 1.46 -7.35 -34.25
N ASN A 202 1.17 -8.05 -33.15
CA ASN A 202 0.32 -7.52 -32.09
C ASN A 202 0.89 -6.23 -31.48
N MET A 203 2.20 -6.16 -31.27
CA MET A 203 2.87 -4.95 -30.76
C MET A 203 2.79 -3.80 -31.77
N LEU A 204 3.03 -4.07 -33.05
CA LEU A 204 2.96 -3.06 -34.11
C LEU A 204 1.54 -2.54 -34.35
N GLU A 205 0.51 -3.38 -34.22
CA GLU A 205 -0.89 -2.94 -34.32
C GLU A 205 -1.29 -2.00 -33.17
N ALA A 206 -0.84 -2.29 -31.95
CA ALA A 206 -1.05 -1.41 -30.81
C ALA A 206 -0.37 -0.05 -31.04
N GLU A 207 0.89 -0.04 -31.49
CA GLU A 207 1.63 1.19 -31.76
C GLU A 207 1.02 2.00 -32.91
N LYS A 208 0.52 1.31 -33.95
CA LYS A 208 -0.21 1.94 -35.06
C LYS A 208 -1.44 2.69 -34.55
N SER A 209 -2.23 2.07 -33.69
CA SER A 209 -3.46 2.67 -33.13
C SER A 209 -3.15 3.95 -32.34
N VAL A 210 -2.07 3.94 -31.55
CA VAL A 210 -1.59 5.13 -30.83
C VAL A 210 -1.16 6.23 -31.79
N MET A 211 -0.47 5.88 -32.88
CA MET A 211 0.01 6.85 -33.86
C MET A 211 -1.14 7.50 -34.67
N GLU A 212 -2.15 6.72 -35.04
CA GLU A 212 -3.36 7.22 -35.71
C GLU A 212 -4.09 8.25 -34.84
N GLU A 213 -4.26 7.97 -33.55
CA GLU A 213 -4.88 8.90 -32.61
C GLU A 213 -4.03 10.18 -32.43
N ARG A 214 -2.70 10.06 -32.33
CA ARG A 214 -1.81 11.24 -32.26
C ARG A 214 -1.96 12.15 -33.48
N ILE A 215 -2.15 11.60 -34.67
CA ILE A 215 -2.37 12.39 -35.89
C ILE A 215 -3.76 13.02 -35.90
N HIS A 216 -4.77 12.29 -35.44
CA HIS A 216 -6.13 12.82 -35.30
C HIS A 216 -6.13 14.04 -34.37
N ILE A 217 -5.53 13.90 -33.18
CA ILE A 217 -5.34 15.01 -32.22
C ILE A 217 -4.56 16.15 -32.86
N LYS A 218 -3.45 15.87 -33.55
CA LYS A 218 -2.65 16.91 -34.20
C LYS A 218 -3.43 17.66 -35.29
N ARG A 219 -4.25 16.95 -36.07
CA ARG A 219 -5.13 17.58 -37.07
C ARG A 219 -6.20 18.44 -36.42
N GLU A 220 -6.86 17.98 -35.35
CA GLU A 220 -7.82 18.81 -34.61
C GLU A 220 -7.17 20.06 -34.02
N VAL A 221 -5.95 19.93 -33.48
CA VAL A 221 -5.16 21.05 -32.98
C VAL A 221 -4.79 22.00 -34.12
N ASP A 222 -4.30 21.50 -35.26
CA ASP A 222 -3.93 22.30 -36.42
C ASP A 222 -5.14 22.98 -37.08
N GLU A 223 -6.31 22.34 -37.10
CA GLU A 223 -7.57 22.93 -37.58
C GLU A 223 -8.08 24.01 -36.64
N ARG A 224 -8.04 23.77 -35.31
CA ARG A 224 -8.31 24.82 -34.31
C ARG A 224 -7.34 25.99 -34.44
N MET A 225 -6.05 25.72 -34.64
CA MET A 225 -5.03 26.74 -34.84
C MET A 225 -5.24 27.53 -36.14
N LYS A 226 -5.59 26.88 -37.25
CA LYS A 226 -5.93 27.55 -38.52
C LYS A 226 -7.22 28.37 -38.42
N LYS A 227 -8.23 27.86 -37.70
CA LYS A 227 -9.45 28.60 -37.43
C LYS A 227 -9.15 29.83 -36.58
N ASN A 228 -8.37 29.67 -35.51
CA ASN A 228 -7.93 30.79 -34.66
C ASN A 228 -7.03 31.77 -35.42
N GLN A 229 -6.12 31.32 -36.30
CA GLN A 229 -5.30 32.21 -37.13
C GLN A 229 -6.14 32.96 -38.16
N ARG A 230 -7.14 32.30 -38.76
CA ARG A 230 -8.06 32.94 -39.70
C ARG A 230 -8.97 33.95 -38.99
N ASP A 231 -9.48 33.59 -37.81
CA ASP A 231 -10.28 34.49 -36.97
C ASP A 231 -9.43 35.65 -36.44
N TYR A 232 -8.16 35.41 -36.06
CA TYR A 232 -7.19 36.44 -35.72
C TYR A 232 -6.94 37.38 -36.90
N TYR A 233 -6.69 36.84 -38.10
CA TYR A 233 -6.45 37.67 -39.29
C TYR A 233 -7.68 38.46 -39.72
N LEU A 234 -8.88 37.88 -39.60
CA LEU A 234 -10.15 38.56 -39.84
C LEU A 234 -10.45 39.62 -38.79
N ARG A 235 -10.10 39.38 -37.51
CA ARG A 235 -10.19 40.37 -36.42
C ARG A 235 -9.19 41.49 -36.60
N GLU A 236 -7.97 41.21 -37.04
CA GLU A 236 -6.95 42.22 -37.35
C GLU A 236 -7.37 43.07 -38.55
N GLN A 237 -7.94 42.45 -39.60
CA GLN A 237 -8.54 43.18 -40.72
C GLN A 237 -9.75 44.01 -40.29
N LEU A 238 -10.64 43.47 -39.44
CA LEU A 238 -11.76 44.22 -38.86
C LEU A 238 -11.27 45.39 -38.00
N LYS A 239 -10.17 45.22 -37.27
CA LYS A 239 -9.55 46.26 -36.44
C LYS A 239 -8.96 47.38 -37.28
N VAL A 240 -8.24 47.05 -38.36
CA VAL A 240 -7.73 48.03 -39.33
C VAL A 240 -8.86 48.75 -40.06
N ILE A 241 -9.93 48.02 -40.44
CA ILE A 241 -11.13 48.61 -41.05
C ILE A 241 -11.86 49.53 -40.06
N ARG A 242 -11.91 49.19 -38.76
CA ARG A 242 -12.52 50.02 -37.71
C ARG A 242 -11.68 51.26 -37.37
N GLU A 243 -10.36 51.14 -37.37
CA GLU A 243 -9.43 52.28 -37.24
C GLU A 243 -9.57 53.25 -38.44
N GLU A 244 -9.87 52.77 -39.65
CA GLU A 244 -10.17 53.60 -40.82
C GLU A 244 -11.61 54.19 -40.81
N LEU A 245 -12.54 53.62 -40.03
CA LEU A 245 -13.94 54.02 -39.98
C LEU A 245 -14.30 54.99 -38.83
N GLU A 246 -13.35 55.35 -37.95
CA GLU A 246 -13.58 56.23 -36.78
C GLU A 246 -14.80 55.81 -35.92
N GLU A 247 -15.08 54.51 -35.80
CA GLU A 247 -16.12 53.99 -34.90
C GLU A 247 -15.52 53.66 -33.52
N ASP A 248 -15.99 54.34 -32.46
CA ASP A 248 -15.48 54.22 -31.09
C ASP A 248 -15.57 52.77 -30.54
N ASP A 249 -14.48 52.35 -29.89
CA ASP A 249 -14.16 51.02 -29.32
C ASP A 249 -15.05 50.56 -28.12
N GLU A 250 -16.29 51.02 -27.97
CA GLU A 250 -17.05 50.80 -26.72
C GLU A 250 -18.01 49.59 -26.70
N ALA A 251 -18.17 48.82 -27.79
CA ALA A 251 -19.34 47.93 -27.88
C ALA A 251 -19.13 46.41 -27.78
N PHE A 252 -17.91 45.86 -27.80
CA PHE A 252 -17.77 44.38 -27.83
C PHE A 252 -16.47 43.87 -27.16
N ASP A 253 -16.45 43.81 -25.80
CA ASP A 253 -15.71 42.79 -25.01
C ASP A 253 -15.80 42.96 -23.44
N ASP A 254 -16.92 43.40 -22.84
CA ASP A 254 -16.95 43.78 -21.40
C ASP A 254 -17.95 43.05 -20.47
N ASP A 255 -18.56 41.93 -20.87
CA ASP A 255 -19.51 41.20 -19.99
C ASP A 255 -18.81 40.50 -18.79
N GLU A 256 -17.65 39.86 -18.97
CA GLU A 256 -16.97 39.10 -17.91
C GLU A 256 -16.26 40.00 -16.88
N ILE A 257 -15.69 41.13 -17.31
CA ILE A 257 -15.02 42.09 -16.40
C ILE A 257 -16.08 42.80 -15.54
N GLY A 258 -17.24 43.10 -16.13
CA GLY A 258 -18.43 43.55 -15.42
C GLY A 258 -18.88 42.54 -14.37
N GLU A 259 -18.95 41.25 -14.71
CA GLU A 259 -19.33 40.18 -13.78
C GLU A 259 -18.38 40.07 -12.58
N TYR A 260 -17.06 40.05 -12.79
CA TYR A 260 -16.09 39.99 -11.68
C TYR A 260 -16.16 41.21 -10.77
N SER A 261 -16.36 42.39 -11.35
CA SER A 261 -16.52 43.64 -10.61
C SER A 261 -17.80 43.63 -9.78
N GLU A 262 -18.89 43.10 -10.33
CA GLU A 262 -20.16 42.97 -9.63
C GLU A 262 -20.08 41.95 -8.48
N ARG A 263 -19.45 40.78 -8.72
CA ARG A 263 -19.21 39.76 -7.68
C ARG A 263 -18.35 40.31 -6.54
N LEU A 264 -17.30 41.08 -6.85
CA LEU A 264 -16.44 41.72 -5.85
C LEU A 264 -17.19 42.77 -5.03
N ALA A 265 -18.12 43.52 -5.66
CA ALA A 265 -18.93 44.53 -4.99
C ALA A 265 -20.01 43.91 -4.09
N LYS A 266 -20.69 42.85 -4.55
CA LYS A 266 -21.71 42.11 -3.79
C LYS A 266 -21.11 41.27 -2.66
N GLY A 267 -19.88 40.77 -2.84
CA GLY A 267 -19.23 39.93 -1.85
C GLY A 267 -18.69 40.71 -0.64
N ASN A 268 -18.84 40.08 0.53
CA ASN A 268 -18.27 40.60 1.76
C ASN A 268 -16.80 40.16 1.87
N TYR A 269 -15.89 41.00 1.35
CA TYR A 269 -14.44 40.78 1.39
C TYR A 269 -13.74 41.86 2.23
N PRO A 270 -12.64 41.53 2.93
CA PRO A 270 -11.80 42.52 3.60
C PRO A 270 -11.24 43.57 2.62
N GLU A 271 -10.98 44.80 3.11
CA GLU A 271 -10.49 45.90 2.27
C GLU A 271 -9.19 45.56 1.52
N TYR A 272 -8.26 44.83 2.17
CA TYR A 272 -7.01 44.43 1.55
C TYR A 272 -7.22 43.49 0.35
N VAL A 273 -8.20 42.57 0.43
CA VAL A 273 -8.59 41.66 -0.66
C VAL A 273 -9.26 42.45 -1.78
N LYS A 274 -10.21 43.33 -1.45
CA LYS A 274 -10.88 44.20 -2.44
C LYS A 274 -9.88 45.05 -3.21
N LYS A 275 -8.89 45.64 -2.53
CA LYS A 275 -7.85 46.46 -3.16
C LYS A 275 -6.96 45.63 -4.09
N ALA A 276 -6.60 44.41 -3.68
CA ALA A 276 -5.77 43.52 -4.49
C ALA A 276 -6.51 43.03 -5.74
N LEU A 277 -7.75 42.53 -5.60
CA LEU A 277 -8.54 42.03 -6.72
C LEU A 277 -8.93 43.13 -7.71
N ASN A 278 -9.27 44.34 -7.25
CA ASN A 278 -9.50 45.47 -8.14
C ASN A 278 -8.27 45.82 -8.99
N LYS A 279 -7.06 45.64 -8.46
CA LYS A 279 -5.83 45.88 -9.22
C LYS A 279 -5.64 44.83 -10.32
N GLU A 280 -5.92 43.57 -10.02
CA GLU A 280 -5.80 42.48 -10.99
C GLU A 280 -6.93 42.53 -12.04
N ILE A 281 -8.17 42.90 -11.69
CA ILE A 281 -9.27 43.12 -12.65
C ILE A 281 -8.92 44.27 -13.61
N LYS A 282 -8.37 45.38 -13.10
CA LYS A 282 -7.88 46.46 -13.97
C LYS A 282 -6.73 46.02 -14.87
N ARG A 283 -5.86 45.12 -14.39
CA ARG A 283 -4.79 44.56 -15.22
C ARG A 283 -5.38 43.67 -16.32
N LEU A 284 -6.37 42.85 -16.01
CA LEU A 284 -7.06 41.98 -16.97
C LEU A 284 -7.63 42.77 -18.15
N SER A 285 -8.23 43.94 -17.90
CA SER A 285 -8.77 44.83 -18.96
C SER A 285 -7.73 45.37 -19.94
N ARG A 286 -6.44 45.36 -19.57
CA ARG A 286 -5.35 45.89 -20.41
C ARG A 286 -4.58 44.82 -21.15
N VAL A 287 -4.72 43.56 -20.74
CA VAL A 287 -3.96 42.44 -21.27
C VAL A 287 -4.79 41.79 -22.39
N PRO A 288 -4.22 41.56 -23.59
CA PRO A 288 -4.93 40.91 -24.68
C PRO A 288 -5.53 39.56 -24.26
N PHE A 289 -6.80 39.32 -24.65
CA PHE A 289 -7.60 38.13 -24.28
C PHE A 289 -6.88 36.80 -24.59
N ASP A 290 -6.18 36.72 -25.72
CA ASP A 290 -5.52 35.50 -26.20
C ASP A 290 -4.15 35.22 -25.55
N SER A 291 -3.70 36.05 -24.61
CA SER A 291 -2.39 35.87 -23.98
C SER A 291 -2.41 34.83 -22.84
N ALA A 292 -1.32 34.08 -22.70
CA ALA A 292 -1.10 33.16 -21.59
C ALA A 292 -1.24 33.84 -20.21
N GLU A 293 -0.88 35.12 -20.13
CA GLU A 293 -1.01 35.94 -18.93
C GLU A 293 -2.47 36.24 -18.58
N ASN A 294 -3.32 36.47 -19.58
CA ASN A 294 -4.75 36.69 -19.38
C ASN A 294 -5.43 35.47 -18.72
N THR A 295 -5.17 34.26 -19.23
CA THR A 295 -5.69 33.01 -18.65
C THR A 295 -5.27 32.81 -17.19
N VAL A 296 -4.03 33.14 -16.86
CA VAL A 296 -3.50 33.03 -15.49
C VAL A 296 -4.16 34.04 -14.55
N ILE A 297 -4.35 35.29 -15.00
CA ILE A 297 -5.02 36.33 -14.22
C ILE A 297 -6.51 35.99 -14.00
N ARG A 298 -7.20 35.47 -15.02
CA ARG A 298 -8.60 35.01 -14.91
C ARG A 298 -8.75 33.94 -13.83
N ASN A 299 -7.98 32.86 -13.95
CA ASN A 299 -8.00 31.76 -12.98
C ASN A 299 -7.69 32.26 -11.55
N TYR A 300 -6.74 33.19 -11.41
CA TYR A 300 -6.43 33.80 -10.12
C TYR A 300 -7.63 34.57 -9.53
N ILE A 301 -8.29 35.41 -10.34
CA ILE A 301 -9.45 36.19 -9.90
C ILE A 301 -10.60 35.27 -9.51
N GLU A 302 -10.92 34.26 -10.32
CA GLU A 302 -11.98 33.28 -10.05
C GLU A 302 -11.76 32.56 -8.72
N VAL A 303 -10.57 31.97 -8.53
CA VAL A 303 -10.24 31.26 -7.29
C VAL A 303 -10.32 32.19 -6.09
N CYS A 304 -9.77 33.41 -6.17
CA CYS A 304 -9.82 34.35 -5.06
C CYS A 304 -11.25 34.82 -4.74
N LEU A 305 -12.13 34.95 -5.73
CA LEU A 305 -13.53 35.29 -5.51
C LEU A 305 -14.30 34.15 -4.82
N ASP A 306 -13.91 32.90 -5.07
CA ASP A 306 -14.53 31.71 -4.48
C ASP A 306 -14.06 31.43 -3.04
N VAL A 307 -12.91 31.98 -2.62
CA VAL A 307 -12.43 31.85 -1.23
C VAL A 307 -13.38 32.61 -0.28
N PRO A 308 -13.94 31.94 0.74
CA PRO A 308 -14.95 32.52 1.63
C PRO A 308 -14.34 33.39 2.75
N PHE A 309 -13.58 34.45 2.42
CA PHE A 309 -12.82 35.26 3.40
C PHE A 309 -13.62 35.71 4.64
N SER A 310 -14.90 36.07 4.48
CA SER A 310 -15.73 36.57 5.59
C SER A 310 -17.07 35.85 5.76
N VAL A 311 -17.30 34.76 5.02
CA VAL A 311 -18.54 33.98 5.11
C VAL A 311 -18.31 32.85 6.11
N SER A 312 -19.07 32.84 7.21
CA SER A 312 -18.98 31.84 8.27
C SER A 312 -20.31 31.09 8.43
N THR A 313 -20.24 29.83 8.86
CA THR A 313 -21.40 29.11 9.37
C THR A 313 -21.74 29.50 10.81
N GLU A 314 -23.04 29.54 11.14
CA GLU A 314 -23.50 29.74 12.50
C GLU A 314 -23.18 28.52 13.37
N GLU A 315 -22.19 28.68 14.25
CA GLU A 315 -21.75 27.65 15.18
C GLU A 315 -22.73 27.51 16.35
N ARG A 316 -23.09 26.27 16.70
CA ARG A 316 -23.95 25.98 17.86
C ARG A 316 -23.39 24.82 18.68
N ILE A 317 -22.83 25.14 19.85
CA ILE A 317 -22.30 24.14 20.79
C ILE A 317 -23.29 23.90 21.94
N ASP A 318 -24.07 22.83 21.80
CA ASP A 318 -25.05 22.35 22.77
C ASP A 318 -24.66 20.94 23.25
N ILE A 319 -23.97 20.85 24.39
CA ILE A 319 -23.35 19.61 24.88
C ILE A 319 -24.37 18.46 25.02
N PRO A 320 -25.57 18.65 25.64
CA PRO A 320 -26.62 17.63 25.63
C PRO A 320 -27.01 17.13 24.23
N LYS A 321 -27.13 18.05 23.26
CA LYS A 321 -27.47 17.70 21.88
C LYS A 321 -26.31 16.97 21.18
N VAL A 322 -25.07 17.39 21.42
CA VAL A 322 -23.86 16.75 20.91
C VAL A 322 -23.77 15.31 21.41
N LYS A 323 -23.94 15.09 22.72
CA LYS A 323 -23.94 13.75 23.32
C LYS A 323 -24.96 12.84 22.64
N LYS A 324 -26.20 13.31 22.51
CA LYS A 324 -27.25 12.57 21.82
C LYS A 324 -26.88 12.23 20.37
N ILE A 325 -26.33 13.19 19.62
CA ILE A 325 -25.90 12.96 18.22
C ILE A 325 -24.78 11.92 18.14
N LEU A 326 -23.80 11.97 19.05
CA LEU A 326 -22.71 11.00 19.09
C LEU A 326 -23.19 9.60 19.48
N ASP A 327 -24.14 9.51 20.42
CA ASP A 327 -24.76 8.25 20.83
C ASP A 327 -25.65 7.64 19.75
N ASP A 328 -26.40 8.47 19.02
CA ASP A 328 -27.27 8.02 17.92
C ASP A 328 -26.46 7.58 16.68
N ASP A 329 -25.25 8.10 16.48
CA ASP A 329 -24.41 7.80 15.30
C ASP A 329 -23.38 6.69 15.54
N HIS A 330 -23.02 6.41 16.80
CA HIS A 330 -21.95 5.48 17.16
C HIS A 330 -22.32 4.63 18.38
N ASP A 331 -22.41 3.31 18.20
CA ASP A 331 -22.47 2.35 19.29
C ASP A 331 -21.12 2.23 20.01
N GLY A 332 -21.14 2.23 21.35
CA GLY A 332 -19.95 2.10 22.19
C GLY A 332 -19.08 3.36 22.22
N LEU A 333 -17.75 3.19 22.29
CA LEU A 333 -16.76 4.28 22.30
C LEU A 333 -16.93 5.31 23.43
N GLU A 334 -17.46 4.90 24.59
CA GLU A 334 -17.78 5.81 25.71
C GLU A 334 -16.61 6.73 26.09
N LYS A 335 -15.40 6.17 26.26
CA LYS A 335 -14.19 6.95 26.58
C LYS A 335 -13.89 8.02 25.52
N VAL A 336 -14.07 7.70 24.24
CA VAL A 336 -13.80 8.61 23.12
C VAL A 336 -14.87 9.71 23.06
N LYS A 337 -16.14 9.34 23.24
CA LYS A 337 -17.25 10.30 23.28
C LYS A 337 -17.10 11.27 24.45
N ASP A 338 -16.77 10.78 25.65
CA ASP A 338 -16.55 11.62 26.82
C ASP A 338 -15.41 12.62 26.60
N ARG A 339 -14.28 12.19 26.02
CA ARG A 339 -13.18 13.09 25.65
C ARG A 339 -13.58 14.17 24.66
N ILE A 340 -14.38 13.83 23.65
CA ILE A 340 -14.89 14.80 22.69
C ILE A 340 -15.84 15.80 23.38
N LEU A 341 -16.66 15.33 24.31
CA LEU A 341 -17.56 16.20 25.09
C LEU A 341 -16.76 17.13 26.00
N GLU A 342 -15.70 16.65 26.67
CA GLU A 342 -14.77 17.47 27.46
C GLU A 342 -14.16 18.58 26.60
N TYR A 343 -13.64 18.23 25.42
CA TYR A 343 -13.05 19.18 24.48
C TYR A 343 -14.05 20.24 24.01
N LEU A 344 -15.26 19.83 23.60
CA LEU A 344 -16.30 20.77 23.16
C LEU A 344 -16.83 21.64 24.30
N ALA A 345 -16.88 21.11 25.53
CA ALA A 345 -17.24 21.88 26.71
C ALA A 345 -16.17 22.94 27.02
N ALA A 346 -14.88 22.59 26.90
CA ALA A 346 -13.78 23.54 27.06
C ALA A 346 -13.83 24.64 25.98
N LEU A 347 -14.05 24.28 24.71
CA LEU A 347 -14.22 25.25 23.62
C LEU A 347 -15.39 26.20 23.83
N LYS A 348 -16.50 25.73 24.43
CA LYS A 348 -17.64 26.57 24.75
C LYS A 348 -17.32 27.63 25.80
N LEU A 349 -16.43 27.32 26.75
CA LEU A 349 -15.98 28.24 27.79
C LEU A 349 -14.90 29.20 27.29
N ASN A 350 -13.97 28.71 26.47
CA ASN A 350 -12.91 29.50 25.88
C ASN A 350 -12.81 29.25 24.37
N PRO A 351 -13.42 30.13 23.54
CA PRO A 351 -13.34 30.05 22.09
C PRO A 351 -11.90 30.13 21.54
N ASP A 352 -10.94 30.65 22.31
CA ASP A 352 -9.53 30.70 21.92
C ASP A 352 -8.83 29.34 22.04
N LEU A 353 -9.47 28.29 22.58
CA LEU A 353 -8.93 26.92 22.62
C LEU A 353 -8.91 26.21 21.24
N ARG A 354 -9.36 26.87 20.17
CA ARG A 354 -9.52 26.28 18.82
C ARG A 354 -8.26 25.71 18.16
N GLY A 355 -7.06 26.07 18.60
CA GLY A 355 -5.84 25.48 18.04
C GLY A 355 -5.24 24.32 18.83
N GLN A 356 -6.04 23.63 19.65
CA GLN A 356 -5.69 22.29 20.15
C GLN A 356 -6.36 21.30 19.21
N ILE A 357 -5.54 20.53 18.50
CA ILE A 357 -5.99 19.67 17.39
C ILE A 357 -6.26 18.28 17.94
N ILE A 358 -7.44 17.74 17.69
CA ILE A 358 -7.72 16.35 18.06
C ILE A 358 -7.10 15.43 17.01
N CYS A 359 -6.28 14.47 17.43
CA CYS A 359 -5.80 13.38 16.59
C CYS A 359 -6.48 12.07 17.00
N LEU A 360 -7.33 11.55 16.10
CA LEU A 360 -7.99 10.26 16.26
C LEU A 360 -7.06 9.16 15.73
N VAL A 361 -6.56 8.30 16.61
CA VAL A 361 -5.60 7.23 16.27
C VAL A 361 -6.27 5.88 16.40
N GLY A 362 -5.98 4.94 15.50
CA GLY A 362 -6.36 3.55 15.70
C GLY A 362 -6.35 2.75 14.40
N PRO A 363 -6.68 1.45 14.41
CA PRO A 363 -6.69 0.65 13.20
C PRO A 363 -7.75 1.12 12.18
N PRO A 364 -7.64 0.72 10.91
CA PRO A 364 -8.60 1.10 9.88
C PRO A 364 -10.00 0.55 10.16
N GLY A 365 -11.03 1.34 9.86
CA GLY A 365 -12.43 0.91 10.03
C GLY A 365 -12.98 1.04 11.45
N THR A 366 -12.28 1.73 12.36
CA THR A 366 -12.73 2.05 13.73
C THR A 366 -13.67 3.27 13.81
N GLY A 367 -14.05 3.87 12.68
CA GLY A 367 -15.05 4.96 12.67
C GLY A 367 -14.49 6.38 12.83
N LYS A 368 -13.17 6.58 12.81
CA LYS A 368 -12.50 7.90 12.92
C LYS A 368 -13.15 9.01 12.08
N THR A 369 -13.29 8.80 10.78
CA THR A 369 -13.93 9.76 9.85
C THR A 369 -15.42 9.99 10.18
N SER A 370 -16.11 8.94 10.65
CA SER A 370 -17.52 9.02 11.01
C SER A 370 -17.72 9.89 12.26
N ILE A 371 -16.82 9.77 13.25
CA ILE A 371 -16.82 10.61 14.46
C ILE A 371 -16.64 12.09 14.09
N ALA A 372 -15.65 12.40 13.25
CA ALA A 372 -15.42 13.77 12.79
C ALA A 372 -16.65 14.35 12.06
N THR A 373 -17.34 13.52 11.27
CA THR A 373 -18.59 13.90 10.58
C THR A 373 -19.70 14.20 11.59
N SER A 374 -19.86 13.37 12.62
CA SER A 374 -20.84 13.59 13.69
C SER A 374 -20.54 14.85 14.50
N ILE A 375 -19.28 15.17 14.76
CA ILE A 375 -18.87 16.42 15.44
C ILE A 375 -19.25 17.64 14.58
N ALA A 376 -18.97 17.61 13.26
CA ALA A 376 -19.34 18.69 12.36
C ALA A 376 -20.87 18.92 12.34
N ARG A 377 -21.64 17.82 12.26
CA ARG A 377 -23.11 17.86 12.32
C ARG A 377 -23.62 18.38 13.65
N ALA A 378 -22.99 18.00 14.76
CA ALA A 378 -23.39 18.41 16.10
C ALA A 378 -23.10 19.90 16.37
N THR A 379 -22.00 20.43 15.83
CA THR A 379 -21.58 21.84 15.96
C THR A 379 -22.15 22.77 14.89
N ASN A 380 -22.89 22.22 13.92
CA ASN A 380 -23.45 22.93 12.76
C ASN A 380 -22.39 23.57 11.84
N ARG A 381 -21.21 22.96 11.76
CA ARG A 381 -20.12 23.40 10.87
C ARG A 381 -20.18 22.65 9.54
N LYS A 382 -19.73 23.28 8.46
CA LYS A 382 -19.47 22.56 7.21
C LYS A 382 -18.33 21.57 7.42
N PHE A 383 -18.48 20.38 6.85
CA PHE A 383 -17.49 19.31 6.92
C PHE A 383 -16.76 19.21 5.59
N VAL A 384 -15.44 19.25 5.62
CA VAL A 384 -14.59 18.96 4.46
C VAL A 384 -13.47 18.02 4.87
N ARG A 385 -13.11 17.10 3.98
CA ARG A 385 -12.07 16.10 4.21
C ARG A 385 -10.90 16.34 3.27
N VAL A 386 -9.71 16.49 3.85
CA VAL A 386 -8.44 16.61 3.14
C VAL A 386 -7.62 15.36 3.42
N SER A 387 -7.41 14.54 2.41
CA SER A 387 -6.50 13.39 2.53
C SER A 387 -5.05 13.86 2.43
N LEU A 388 -4.21 13.43 3.37
CA LEU A 388 -2.77 13.72 3.41
C LEU A 388 -1.91 12.51 3.04
N GLY A 389 -2.54 11.34 2.85
CA GLY A 389 -1.85 10.13 2.40
C GLY A 389 -1.21 10.31 1.02
N GLY A 390 0.10 10.05 0.94
CA GLY A 390 0.87 10.18 -0.29
C GLY A 390 1.20 11.62 -0.68
N VAL A 391 1.10 12.57 0.26
CA VAL A 391 1.61 13.93 0.06
C VAL A 391 3.13 13.91 0.27
N HIS A 392 3.86 14.35 -0.76
CA HIS A 392 5.32 14.38 -0.80
C HIS A 392 5.89 15.80 -0.92
N ASP A 393 5.07 16.78 -1.32
CA ASP A 393 5.49 18.15 -1.60
C ASP A 393 4.67 19.17 -0.79
N GLU A 394 5.37 20.18 -0.28
CA GLU A 394 4.78 21.36 0.37
C GLU A 394 3.84 22.13 -0.57
N ALA A 395 4.12 22.12 -1.88
CA ALA A 395 3.26 22.76 -2.87
C ALA A 395 1.84 22.17 -2.91
N GLU A 396 1.63 20.94 -2.45
CA GLU A 396 0.28 20.38 -2.36
C GLU A 396 -0.53 20.99 -1.21
N ILE A 397 0.14 21.43 -0.14
CA ILE A 397 -0.50 22.08 1.02
C ILE A 397 -0.67 23.58 0.77
N ARG A 398 0.37 24.26 0.27
CA ARG A 398 0.41 25.72 0.05
C ARG A 398 0.11 26.18 -1.38
N GLY A 399 -0.10 25.27 -2.33
CA GLY A 399 -0.32 25.60 -3.73
C GLY A 399 0.95 25.98 -4.49
N HIS A 400 0.80 26.20 -5.80
CA HIS A 400 1.86 26.69 -6.67
C HIS A 400 1.81 28.20 -6.84
N ARG A 401 2.94 28.84 -7.11
CA ARG A 401 2.96 30.27 -7.49
C ARG A 401 2.12 30.49 -8.75
N LYS A 402 1.40 31.61 -8.83
CA LYS A 402 0.51 31.98 -9.96
C LYS A 402 1.24 32.33 -11.28
N THR A 403 2.38 31.73 -11.57
CA THR A 403 3.25 32.07 -12.71
C THR A 403 3.07 31.19 -13.93
N TYR A 404 2.43 30.03 -13.81
CA TYR A 404 2.30 29.06 -14.89
C TYR A 404 0.83 28.78 -15.21
N ILE A 405 0.55 28.49 -16.49
CA ILE A 405 -0.73 27.93 -16.91
C ILE A 405 -0.85 26.56 -16.22
N GLY A 406 -1.88 26.38 -15.39
CA GLY A 406 -2.09 25.18 -14.58
C GLY A 406 -1.63 25.30 -13.12
N SER A 407 -1.18 26.47 -12.66
CA SER A 407 -1.00 26.71 -11.22
C SER A 407 -2.33 26.56 -10.49
N MET A 408 -2.32 25.83 -9.37
CA MET A 408 -3.50 25.55 -8.56
C MET A 408 -3.27 25.97 -7.10
N PRO A 409 -4.33 26.36 -6.36
CA PRO A 409 -4.26 26.60 -4.92
C PRO A 409 -3.99 25.30 -4.17
N GLY A 410 -3.45 25.40 -2.96
CA GLY A 410 -3.17 24.26 -2.09
C GLY A 410 -4.44 23.58 -1.61
N ARG A 411 -4.31 22.33 -1.12
CA ARG A 411 -5.41 21.51 -0.61
C ARG A 411 -6.20 22.21 0.52
N ILE A 412 -5.55 23.05 1.33
CA ILE A 412 -6.20 23.79 2.43
C ILE A 412 -7.14 24.88 1.89
N ILE A 413 -6.69 25.68 0.93
CA ILE A 413 -7.55 26.69 0.28
C ILE A 413 -8.65 26.02 -0.53
N GLY A 414 -8.33 24.93 -1.24
CA GLY A 414 -9.33 24.12 -1.92
C GLY A 414 -10.43 23.62 -0.98
N ALA A 415 -10.07 23.22 0.25
CA ALA A 415 -11.03 22.80 1.25
C ALA A 415 -11.95 23.93 1.73
N LEU A 416 -11.45 25.16 1.86
CA LEU A 416 -12.29 26.33 2.18
C LEU A 416 -13.28 26.64 1.05
N ILE A 417 -12.81 26.57 -0.20
CA ILE A 417 -13.65 26.78 -1.38
C ILE A 417 -14.76 25.73 -1.45
N GLU A 418 -14.44 24.45 -1.22
CA GLU A 418 -15.43 23.37 -1.15
C GLU A 418 -16.44 23.58 -0.01
N ALA A 419 -15.97 24.01 1.16
CA ALA A 419 -16.82 24.26 2.32
C ALA A 419 -17.76 25.48 2.13
N LYS A 420 -17.33 26.45 1.32
CA LYS A 420 -17.96 27.78 1.16
C LYS A 420 -18.12 28.53 2.49
N SER A 421 -17.20 28.30 3.42
CA SER A 421 -17.17 28.90 4.75
C SER A 421 -15.72 29.04 5.25
N ASN A 422 -15.42 30.06 6.07
CA ASN A 422 -14.12 30.26 6.73
C ASN A 422 -13.98 29.60 8.12
N ASN A 423 -15.04 28.97 8.63
CA ASN A 423 -15.01 28.21 9.89
C ASN A 423 -15.42 26.74 9.75
N PRO A 424 -15.02 26.01 8.68
CA PRO A 424 -15.38 24.62 8.54
C PRO A 424 -14.65 23.74 9.56
N LEU A 425 -15.16 22.53 9.74
CA LEU A 425 -14.41 21.42 10.31
C LEU A 425 -13.64 20.75 9.19
N ILE A 426 -12.32 20.82 9.25
CA ILE A 426 -11.39 20.21 8.28
C ILE A 426 -10.84 18.92 8.90
N LEU A 427 -11.19 17.78 8.28
CA LEU A 427 -10.62 16.49 8.64
C LEU A 427 -9.34 16.25 7.83
N LEU A 428 -8.20 16.21 8.50
CA LEU A 428 -6.89 15.85 7.96
C LEU A 428 -6.71 14.33 8.05
N ASP A 429 -6.99 13.63 6.96
CA ASP A 429 -7.07 12.17 6.93
C ASP A 429 -5.70 11.55 6.57
N GLU A 430 -5.28 10.51 7.29
CA GLU A 430 -4.02 9.77 7.06
C GLU A 430 -2.74 10.62 7.21
N ILE A 431 -2.63 11.37 8.32
CA ILE A 431 -1.44 12.21 8.61
C ILE A 431 -0.17 11.37 8.82
N ASP A 432 -0.32 10.11 9.18
CA ASP A 432 0.72 9.09 9.36
C ASP A 432 1.37 8.65 8.04
N LYS A 433 0.75 8.97 6.90
CA LYS A 433 1.22 8.60 5.56
C LYS A 433 1.80 9.76 4.76
N MET A 434 2.12 10.87 5.43
CA MET A 434 2.91 11.93 4.82
C MET A 434 4.37 11.48 4.73
N ALA A 435 4.99 11.66 3.57
CA ALA A 435 6.39 11.29 3.36
C ALA A 435 7.22 12.54 3.09
N SER A 436 8.39 12.61 3.72
CA SER A 436 9.36 13.67 3.48
C SER A 436 10.34 13.25 2.39
N ASP A 437 10.34 13.94 1.25
CA ASP A 437 11.35 13.79 0.19
C ASP A 437 12.40 14.90 0.25
N MET A 438 13.54 14.73 -0.45
CA MET A 438 14.63 15.71 -0.51
C MET A 438 14.23 17.11 -1.06
N ARG A 439 13.01 17.30 -1.57
CA ARG A 439 12.56 18.55 -2.23
C ARG A 439 11.71 19.46 -1.33
N GLY A 440 11.30 19.01 -0.15
CA GLY A 440 10.51 19.82 0.78
C GLY A 440 9.95 18.98 1.92
N ASP A 441 9.63 19.62 3.05
CA ASP A 441 9.01 18.96 4.20
C ASP A 441 7.53 19.35 4.31
N PRO A 442 6.59 18.49 3.88
CA PRO A 442 5.16 18.79 3.99
C PRO A 442 4.72 18.95 5.46
N ALA A 443 5.45 18.37 6.42
CA ALA A 443 5.15 18.56 7.84
C ALA A 443 5.37 20.02 8.27
N SER A 444 6.39 20.69 7.74
CA SER A 444 6.66 22.12 7.98
C SER A 444 5.52 23.01 7.48
N ALA A 445 4.96 22.71 6.31
CA ALA A 445 3.79 23.41 5.78
C ALA A 445 2.54 23.19 6.65
N MET A 446 2.35 21.96 7.12
CA MET A 446 1.26 21.63 8.05
C MET A 446 1.43 22.29 9.41
N LEU A 447 2.66 22.49 9.90
CA LEU A 447 2.91 23.22 11.14
C LEU A 447 2.41 24.66 11.03
N GLU A 448 2.62 25.36 9.92
CA GLU A 448 2.10 26.72 9.73
C GLU A 448 0.57 26.76 9.74
N VAL A 449 -0.09 25.78 9.11
CA VAL A 449 -1.55 25.65 9.07
C VAL A 449 -2.13 25.40 10.47
N LEU A 450 -1.43 24.58 11.25
CA LEU A 450 -1.88 24.11 12.56
C LEU A 450 -1.43 25.02 13.72
N ASP A 451 -0.42 25.86 13.51
CA ASP A 451 0.09 26.79 14.50
C ASP A 451 -0.83 28.02 14.65
N ARG A 452 -1.31 28.26 15.87
CA ARG A 452 -2.24 29.35 16.20
C ARG A 452 -1.70 30.75 15.88
N GLU A 453 -0.40 30.94 15.99
CA GLU A 453 0.22 32.25 15.74
C GLU A 453 0.36 32.53 14.25
N GLN A 454 0.59 31.49 13.45
CA GLN A 454 0.87 31.61 12.02
C GLN A 454 -0.40 31.47 11.16
N ASN A 455 -1.36 30.66 11.61
CA ASN A 455 -2.56 30.33 10.83
C ASN A 455 -3.53 31.50 10.62
N LYS A 456 -3.44 32.58 11.41
CA LYS A 456 -4.21 33.83 11.23
C LYS A 456 -3.84 34.56 9.94
N THR A 457 -2.60 34.40 9.49
CA THR A 457 -2.05 35.05 8.31
C THR A 457 -1.48 34.01 7.35
N PHE A 458 -2.12 32.84 7.28
CA PHE A 458 -1.68 31.76 6.41
C PHE A 458 -1.63 32.26 4.96
N ARG A 459 -0.50 32.00 4.28
CA ARG A 459 -0.26 32.52 2.94
C ARG A 459 -0.02 31.39 1.96
N ASP A 460 -1.05 31.12 1.16
CA ASP A 460 -0.96 30.22 0.02
C ASP A 460 -0.17 30.87 -1.14
N ASN A 461 0.67 30.09 -1.82
CA ASN A 461 1.54 30.54 -2.90
C ASN A 461 0.75 30.98 -4.15
N PHE A 462 -0.43 30.42 -4.37
CA PHE A 462 -1.29 30.76 -5.49
C PHE A 462 -2.08 32.04 -5.20
N VAL A 463 -2.75 32.09 -4.03
CA VAL A 463 -3.61 33.21 -3.63
C VAL A 463 -2.78 34.45 -3.26
N GLU A 464 -1.60 34.28 -2.66
CA GLU A 464 -0.66 35.32 -2.21
C GLU A 464 -1.22 36.35 -1.21
N LEU A 465 -2.49 36.24 -0.82
CA LEU A 465 -3.17 37.05 0.19
C LEU A 465 -3.26 36.28 1.51
N PRO A 466 -3.20 36.96 2.67
CA PRO A 466 -3.37 36.29 3.96
C PRO A 466 -4.82 35.78 4.10
N VAL A 467 -4.95 34.52 4.47
CA VAL A 467 -6.21 33.85 4.78
C VAL A 467 -6.20 33.45 6.25
N ASP A 468 -7.26 33.81 6.98
CA ASP A 468 -7.38 33.50 8.41
C ASP A 468 -7.98 32.10 8.60
N LEU A 469 -7.16 31.17 9.08
CA LEU A 469 -7.55 29.80 9.41
C LEU A 469 -7.88 29.61 10.89
N SER A 470 -7.77 30.64 11.73
CA SER A 470 -7.95 30.52 13.19
C SER A 470 -9.38 30.11 13.61
N ASN A 471 -10.36 30.34 12.74
CA ASN A 471 -11.75 29.95 12.94
C ASN A 471 -12.06 28.51 12.48
N CYS A 472 -11.14 27.86 11.75
CA CYS A 472 -11.27 26.47 11.32
C CYS A 472 -11.09 25.52 12.50
N MET A 473 -11.85 24.43 12.51
CA MET A 473 -11.67 23.34 13.47
C MET A 473 -10.94 22.20 12.79
N PHE A 474 -9.74 21.85 13.26
CA PHE A 474 -8.93 20.78 12.69
C PHE A 474 -9.08 19.50 13.51
N ILE A 475 -9.38 18.40 12.81
CA ILE A 475 -9.30 17.04 13.37
C ILE A 475 -8.36 16.24 12.46
N ALA A 476 -7.37 15.57 13.02
CA ALA A 476 -6.47 14.67 12.31
C ALA A 476 -6.86 13.21 12.54
N THR A 477 -6.58 12.34 11.57
CA THR A 477 -6.64 10.88 11.73
C THR A 477 -5.30 10.25 11.42
N ALA A 478 -4.95 9.22 12.18
CA ALA A 478 -3.78 8.39 11.97
C ALA A 478 -4.12 6.90 12.19
N ASN A 479 -3.38 5.99 11.56
CA ASN A 479 -3.47 4.58 11.88
C ASN A 479 -2.47 4.17 12.97
N SER A 480 -1.24 4.70 12.89
CA SER A 480 -0.24 4.62 13.95
C SER A 480 0.36 6.01 14.23
N LEU A 481 0.91 6.18 15.43
CA LEU A 481 1.66 7.38 15.84
C LEU A 481 3.13 7.29 15.40
N ASP A 482 3.65 6.10 15.09
CA ASP A 482 5.09 5.86 14.90
C ASP A 482 5.69 6.66 13.74
N THR A 483 4.91 6.89 12.69
CA THR A 483 5.33 7.59 11.48
C THR A 483 4.96 9.07 11.48
N VAL A 484 4.23 9.55 12.51
CA VAL A 484 3.82 10.96 12.59
C VAL A 484 4.99 11.81 13.11
N PRO A 485 5.33 12.93 12.43
CA PRO A 485 6.38 13.83 12.89
C PRO A 485 6.13 14.34 14.32
N ARG A 486 7.12 14.21 15.21
CA ARG A 486 7.04 14.68 16.61
C ARG A 486 6.58 16.14 16.77
N PRO A 487 7.04 17.12 15.95
CA PRO A 487 6.56 18.49 16.06
C PRO A 487 5.05 18.67 15.88
N LEU A 488 4.41 17.78 15.12
CA LEU A 488 2.95 17.76 14.95
C LEU A 488 2.27 17.11 16.16
N LEU A 489 2.81 16.00 16.67
CA LEU A 489 2.28 15.30 17.84
C LEU A 489 2.25 16.19 19.08
N ASP A 490 3.28 17.00 19.30
CA ASP A 490 3.36 17.92 20.44
C ASP A 490 2.24 18.97 20.46
N ARG A 491 1.57 19.19 19.32
CA ARG A 491 0.46 20.15 19.15
C ARG A 491 -0.90 19.46 19.07
N MET A 492 -0.96 18.13 19.23
CA MET A 492 -2.16 17.32 19.11
C MET A 492 -2.57 16.71 20.44
N GLU A 493 -3.88 16.67 20.67
CA GLU A 493 -4.49 15.83 21.70
C GLU A 493 -4.81 14.46 21.08
N ILE A 494 -4.12 13.43 21.56
CA ILE A 494 -4.23 12.07 21.04
C ILE A 494 -5.41 11.37 21.69
N ILE A 495 -6.35 10.89 20.87
CA ILE A 495 -7.47 10.05 21.30
C ILE A 495 -7.37 8.71 20.57
N GLU A 496 -7.13 7.64 21.32
CA GLU A 496 -6.97 6.29 20.79
C GLU A 496 -8.32 5.57 20.66
N LEU A 497 -8.57 5.01 19.47
CA LEU A 497 -9.67 4.14 19.15
C LEU A 497 -9.15 2.70 19.09
N HIS A 498 -9.59 1.90 20.05
CA HIS A 498 -9.26 0.48 20.12
C HIS A 498 -10.06 -0.35 19.12
N ALA A 499 -9.67 -1.63 18.99
CA ALA A 499 -10.42 -2.61 18.22
C ALA A 499 -11.82 -2.83 18.81
N TYR A 500 -12.80 -3.07 17.93
CA TYR A 500 -14.16 -3.41 18.36
C TYR A 500 -14.25 -4.87 18.81
N THR A 501 -14.96 -5.07 19.92
CA THR A 501 -15.36 -6.38 20.42
C THR A 501 -16.42 -7.03 19.52
N ARG A 502 -16.65 -8.34 19.68
CA ARG A 502 -17.66 -9.07 18.91
C ARG A 502 -19.08 -8.50 19.10
N SER A 503 -19.44 -8.13 20.33
CA SER A 503 -20.73 -7.52 20.66
C SER A 503 -20.86 -6.10 20.10
N GLU A 504 -19.81 -5.28 20.20
CA GLU A 504 -19.78 -3.94 19.57
C GLU A 504 -19.92 -4.03 18.05
N LYS A 505 -19.17 -4.91 17.37
CA LYS A 505 -19.29 -5.10 15.92
C LYS A 505 -20.71 -5.50 15.51
N PHE A 506 -21.36 -6.37 16.30
CA PHE A 506 -22.75 -6.77 16.05
C PHE A 506 -23.72 -5.58 16.19
N ALA A 507 -23.59 -4.80 17.27
CA ALA A 507 -24.40 -3.60 17.49
C ALA A 507 -24.22 -2.60 16.32
N ILE A 508 -22.98 -2.28 15.97
CA ILE A 508 -22.63 -1.37 14.86
C ILE A 508 -23.21 -1.88 13.54
N ALA A 509 -23.08 -3.18 13.26
CA ALA A 509 -23.63 -3.77 12.06
C ALA A 509 -25.17 -3.63 12.00
N ARG A 510 -25.84 -3.85 13.13
CA ARG A 510 -27.30 -3.84 13.21
C ARG A 510 -27.90 -2.44 13.15
N HIS A 511 -27.36 -1.51 13.93
CA HIS A 511 -27.90 -0.16 14.05
C HIS A 511 -27.43 0.77 12.93
N HIS A 512 -26.22 0.58 12.40
CA HIS A 512 -25.62 1.51 11.44
C HIS A 512 -25.33 0.90 10.07
N LEU A 513 -24.56 -0.20 9.99
CA LEU A 513 -24.06 -0.69 8.68
C LEU A 513 -25.18 -1.25 7.80
N ILE A 514 -26.06 -2.10 8.33
CA ILE A 514 -27.17 -2.68 7.57
C ILE A 514 -28.12 -1.57 7.07
N PRO A 515 -28.63 -0.65 7.91
CA PRO A 515 -29.49 0.43 7.43
C PRO A 515 -28.81 1.34 6.40
N LYS A 516 -27.53 1.68 6.62
CA LYS A 516 -26.73 2.50 5.70
C LYS A 516 -26.61 1.84 4.32
N GLN A 517 -26.26 0.56 4.27
CA GLN A 517 -26.12 -0.18 3.02
C GLN A 517 -27.46 -0.42 2.33
N MET A 518 -28.53 -0.66 3.08
CA MET A 518 -29.89 -0.76 2.54
C MET A 518 -30.32 0.55 1.86
N LYS A 519 -30.12 1.70 2.52
CA LYS A 519 -30.44 3.01 1.96
C LYS A 519 -29.63 3.29 0.68
N LYS A 520 -28.32 2.98 0.69
CA LYS A 520 -27.44 3.14 -0.48
C LYS A 520 -27.91 2.33 -1.70
N HIS A 521 -28.51 1.17 -1.48
CA HIS A 521 -29.00 0.27 -2.55
C HIS A 521 -30.51 0.40 -2.80
N GLY A 522 -31.19 1.38 -2.20
CA GLY A 522 -32.64 1.59 -2.39
C GLY A 522 -33.53 0.47 -1.83
N LEU A 523 -33.03 -0.33 -0.89
CA LEU A 523 -33.77 -1.44 -0.29
C LEU A 523 -34.62 -0.95 0.89
N LEU A 524 -35.93 -1.25 0.85
CA LEU A 524 -36.84 -0.99 1.96
C LEU A 524 -36.73 -2.09 3.04
N ALA A 525 -37.06 -1.77 4.30
CA ALA A 525 -37.06 -2.73 5.41
C ALA A 525 -37.92 -3.99 5.17
N ARG A 526 -38.99 -3.86 4.36
CA ARG A 526 -39.84 -4.98 3.94
C ARG A 526 -39.24 -5.86 2.85
N MET A 527 -38.28 -5.34 2.10
CA MET A 527 -37.65 -6.01 0.96
C MET A 527 -36.41 -6.82 1.37
N PHE A 528 -35.70 -6.38 2.42
CA PHE A 528 -34.47 -7.02 2.86
C PHE A 528 -34.44 -7.18 4.38
N LYS A 529 -34.16 -8.40 4.84
CA LYS A 529 -33.94 -8.71 6.26
C LYS A 529 -32.76 -9.66 6.42
N MET A 530 -31.90 -9.40 7.40
CA MET A 530 -30.80 -10.28 7.78
C MET A 530 -31.00 -10.73 9.22
N ASP A 531 -30.93 -12.05 9.44
CA ASP A 531 -31.02 -12.63 10.77
C ASP A 531 -29.74 -12.37 11.58
N ASP A 532 -29.89 -12.29 12.90
CA ASP A 532 -28.82 -11.87 13.80
C ASP A 532 -27.68 -12.90 13.82
N ASP A 533 -28.00 -14.19 13.76
CA ASP A 533 -27.03 -15.27 13.61
C ASP A 533 -26.16 -15.13 12.36
N CYS A 534 -26.70 -14.57 11.27
CA CYS A 534 -25.92 -14.34 10.06
C CYS A 534 -24.90 -13.22 10.24
N VAL A 535 -25.22 -12.21 11.05
CA VAL A 535 -24.30 -11.12 11.36
C VAL A 535 -23.14 -11.65 12.21
N TYR A 536 -23.43 -12.49 13.20
CA TYR A 536 -22.39 -13.18 13.97
C TYR A 536 -21.53 -14.08 13.08
N GLU A 537 -22.14 -14.85 12.18
CA GLU A 537 -21.39 -15.71 11.25
C GLU A 537 -20.50 -14.89 10.31
N LEU A 538 -20.96 -13.72 9.85
CA LEU A 538 -20.12 -12.79 9.07
C LEU A 538 -18.93 -12.28 9.88
N ILE A 539 -19.15 -11.91 11.14
CA ILE A 539 -18.08 -11.44 12.03
C ILE A 539 -17.06 -12.55 12.28
N ASP A 540 -17.52 -13.75 12.62
CA ASP A 540 -16.65 -14.84 13.08
C ASP A 540 -15.92 -15.56 11.93
N CYS A 541 -16.58 -15.74 10.78
CA CYS A 541 -16.11 -16.66 9.73
C CYS A 541 -15.73 -15.96 8.40
N TYR A 542 -16.09 -14.69 8.24
CA TYR A 542 -15.81 -13.91 7.02
C TYR A 542 -14.95 -12.67 7.26
N THR A 543 -14.72 -12.26 8.51
CA THR A 543 -13.91 -11.08 8.84
C THR A 543 -12.81 -11.37 9.85
N ARG A 544 -11.59 -10.87 9.59
CA ARG A 544 -10.48 -10.81 10.56
C ARG A 544 -9.84 -9.44 10.48
N GLU A 545 -10.38 -8.51 11.25
CA GLU A 545 -9.98 -7.10 11.29
C GLU A 545 -10.33 -6.49 12.65
N ALA A 546 -9.65 -5.42 13.05
CA ALA A 546 -9.96 -4.70 14.29
C ALA A 546 -11.23 -3.81 14.15
N GLY A 547 -11.47 -3.26 12.97
CA GLY A 547 -12.61 -2.41 12.65
C GLY A 547 -13.82 -3.17 12.08
N VAL A 548 -14.64 -2.46 11.29
CA VAL A 548 -15.83 -3.02 10.61
C VAL A 548 -15.83 -2.82 9.09
N ARG A 549 -14.68 -2.52 8.48
CA ARG A 549 -14.59 -2.17 7.06
C ARG A 549 -14.91 -3.36 6.14
N THR A 550 -14.33 -4.51 6.43
CA THR A 550 -14.57 -5.78 5.72
C THR A 550 -15.96 -6.29 6.03
N LEU A 551 -16.43 -6.15 7.27
CA LEU A 551 -17.81 -6.44 7.65
C LEU A 551 -18.81 -5.63 6.80
N GLU A 552 -18.61 -4.32 6.67
CA GLU A 552 -19.43 -3.45 5.83
C GLU A 552 -19.42 -3.90 4.36
N ARG A 553 -18.26 -4.31 3.82
CA ARG A 553 -18.16 -4.83 2.44
C ARG A 553 -18.95 -6.12 2.25
N HIS A 554 -18.98 -7.01 3.23
CA HIS A 554 -19.78 -8.24 3.16
C HIS A 554 -21.27 -7.94 3.22
N ILE A 555 -21.68 -7.02 4.11
CA ILE A 555 -23.08 -6.54 4.19
C ILE A 555 -23.49 -5.84 2.89
N GLU A 556 -22.62 -5.02 2.30
CA GLU A 556 -22.83 -4.39 1.00
C GLU A 556 -23.03 -5.45 -0.10
N LYS A 557 -22.21 -6.51 -0.13
CA LYS A 557 -22.34 -7.60 -1.10
C LYS A 557 -23.69 -8.33 -0.96
N CYS A 558 -24.14 -8.56 0.27
CA CYS A 558 -25.46 -9.10 0.57
C CYS A 558 -26.58 -8.20 0.05
N CYS A 559 -26.52 -6.89 0.35
CA CYS A 559 -27.50 -5.92 -0.12
C CYS A 559 -27.53 -5.83 -1.64
N ARG A 560 -26.38 -5.75 -2.30
CA ARG A 560 -26.26 -5.69 -3.76
C ARG A 560 -26.85 -6.94 -4.44
N ARG A 561 -26.59 -8.13 -3.91
CA ARG A 561 -27.18 -9.37 -4.45
C ARG A 561 -28.68 -9.44 -4.20
N ALA A 562 -29.16 -9.02 -3.03
CA ALA A 562 -30.59 -8.93 -2.78
C ALA A 562 -31.28 -7.94 -3.74
N ALA A 563 -30.67 -6.77 -3.97
CA ALA A 563 -31.16 -5.78 -4.92
C ALA A 563 -31.27 -6.38 -6.34
N LYS A 564 -30.26 -7.13 -6.79
CA LYS A 564 -30.31 -7.86 -8.08
C LYS A 564 -31.50 -8.81 -8.16
N ILE A 565 -31.68 -9.67 -7.16
CA ILE A 565 -32.77 -10.68 -7.14
C ILE A 565 -34.14 -10.00 -7.20
N ILE A 566 -34.30 -8.89 -6.49
CA ILE A 566 -35.56 -8.13 -6.44
C ILE A 566 -35.79 -7.39 -7.77
N SER A 567 -34.75 -6.75 -8.33
CA SER A 567 -34.86 -6.03 -9.60
C SER A 567 -35.14 -6.95 -10.79
N CYS A 568 -34.63 -8.19 -10.76
CA CYS A 568 -34.92 -9.21 -11.77
C CYS A 568 -36.32 -9.84 -11.61
N GLY A 569 -37.07 -9.48 -10.58
CA GLY A 569 -38.43 -9.99 -10.34
C GLY A 569 -38.49 -11.43 -9.81
N GLU A 570 -37.35 -12.05 -9.49
CA GLU A 570 -37.29 -13.42 -8.99
C GLU A 570 -37.99 -13.57 -7.63
N LYS A 571 -37.83 -12.58 -6.75
CA LYS A 571 -38.48 -12.52 -5.43
C LYS A 571 -38.86 -11.10 -5.05
N LYS A 572 -40.00 -10.95 -4.34
CA LYS A 572 -40.46 -9.65 -3.81
C LYS A 572 -39.71 -9.19 -2.55
N SER A 573 -39.14 -10.13 -1.80
CA SER A 573 -38.36 -9.88 -0.59
C SER A 573 -37.29 -10.94 -0.40
N VAL A 574 -36.16 -10.56 0.17
CA VAL A 574 -35.01 -11.45 0.44
C VAL A 574 -34.72 -11.44 1.93
N ARG A 575 -34.70 -12.63 2.52
CA ARG A 575 -34.25 -12.86 3.90
C ARG A 575 -32.95 -13.66 3.90
N ILE A 576 -31.92 -13.14 4.55
CA ILE A 576 -30.64 -13.82 4.71
C ILE A 576 -30.67 -14.63 6.01
N THR A 577 -30.36 -15.91 5.87
CA THR A 577 -30.35 -16.94 6.91
C THR A 577 -29.04 -17.71 6.81
N LEU A 578 -28.61 -18.42 7.87
CA LEU A 578 -27.32 -19.15 7.86
C LEU A 578 -27.21 -20.12 6.66
N LYS A 579 -28.31 -20.76 6.28
CA LYS A 579 -28.37 -21.71 5.16
C LYS A 579 -28.09 -21.08 3.80
N ASN A 580 -28.45 -19.81 3.61
CA ASN A 580 -28.27 -19.14 2.32
C ASN A 580 -27.12 -18.13 2.32
N LEU A 581 -26.50 -17.83 3.47
CA LEU A 581 -25.42 -16.83 3.59
C LEU A 581 -24.28 -17.08 2.58
N THR A 582 -23.86 -18.33 2.42
CA THR A 582 -22.83 -18.75 1.45
C THR A 582 -23.19 -18.38 0.01
N SER A 583 -24.46 -18.52 -0.39
CA SER A 583 -24.92 -18.11 -1.72
C SER A 583 -24.83 -16.60 -1.95
N PHE A 584 -24.86 -15.78 -0.89
CA PHE A 584 -24.76 -14.31 -0.95
C PHE A 584 -23.32 -13.81 -0.81
N VAL A 585 -22.52 -14.39 0.06
CA VAL A 585 -21.19 -13.86 0.40
C VAL A 585 -20.08 -14.63 -0.30
N GLY A 586 -20.29 -15.91 -0.58
CA GLY A 586 -19.29 -16.87 -1.03
C GLY A 586 -19.00 -17.93 0.03
N GLU A 587 -18.10 -18.85 -0.28
CA GLU A 587 -17.64 -19.87 0.66
C GLU A 587 -16.99 -19.24 1.90
N GLN A 588 -17.09 -19.96 3.01
CA GLN A 588 -16.47 -19.60 4.27
C GLN A 588 -14.95 -19.53 4.08
N LYS A 589 -14.36 -18.38 4.38
CA LYS A 589 -12.93 -18.14 4.18
C LYS A 589 -12.09 -18.55 5.38
N MET A 590 -12.68 -18.56 6.58
CA MET A 590 -11.95 -18.70 7.83
C MET A 590 -12.61 -19.78 8.69
N LEU A 591 -11.78 -20.70 9.19
CA LEU A 591 -12.18 -21.62 10.23
C LEU A 591 -12.16 -20.89 11.57
N ARG A 592 -13.04 -21.27 12.49
CA ARG A 592 -13.04 -20.71 13.84
C ARG A 592 -11.82 -21.21 14.58
N ASP A 593 -11.05 -20.31 15.18
CA ASP A 593 -10.03 -20.68 16.15
C ASP A 593 -10.74 -21.32 17.35
N ARG A 594 -10.49 -22.61 17.56
CA ARG A 594 -11.00 -23.36 18.70
C ARG A 594 -9.83 -23.88 19.49
N ILE A 595 -9.96 -23.96 20.80
CA ILE A 595 -9.04 -24.76 21.62
C ILE A 595 -9.12 -26.24 21.22
N SER A 596 -8.04 -26.99 21.50
CA SER A 596 -8.02 -28.44 21.32
C SER A 596 -9.05 -29.10 22.23
N GLU A 597 -9.65 -30.21 21.79
CA GLU A 597 -10.61 -30.96 22.62
C GLU A 597 -9.93 -31.74 23.75
N ASN A 598 -8.62 -32.00 23.63
CA ASN A 598 -7.85 -32.81 24.57
C ASN A 598 -6.62 -32.06 25.08
N ASN A 599 -6.16 -32.43 26.28
CA ASN A 599 -4.88 -31.98 26.82
C ASN A 599 -3.73 -32.67 26.07
N GLU A 600 -2.74 -31.89 25.65
CA GLU A 600 -1.64 -32.37 24.80
C GLU A 600 -0.29 -32.06 25.45
N ILE A 601 0.71 -32.89 25.13
CA ILE A 601 2.08 -32.71 25.64
C ILE A 601 2.83 -31.80 24.67
N GLY A 602 3.51 -30.79 25.21
CA GLY A 602 4.34 -29.87 24.44
C GLY A 602 3.56 -28.80 23.67
N ILE A 603 2.24 -28.74 23.79
CA ILE A 603 1.38 -27.77 23.10
C ILE A 603 0.71 -26.84 24.11
N VAL A 604 0.87 -25.53 23.95
CA VAL A 604 0.35 -24.53 24.88
C VAL A 604 -0.31 -23.39 24.13
N ASN A 605 -1.47 -22.92 24.63
CA ASN A 605 -2.09 -21.71 24.10
C ASN A 605 -1.41 -20.45 24.67
N GLY A 606 -0.78 -19.67 23.80
CA GLY A 606 -0.26 -18.34 24.08
C GLY A 606 -1.18 -17.25 23.53
N MET A 607 -1.29 -16.13 24.22
CA MET A 607 -2.01 -14.97 23.70
C MET A 607 -1.03 -13.99 23.07
N ALA A 608 -1.30 -13.59 21.84
CA ALA A 608 -0.52 -12.61 21.10
C ALA A 608 -1.34 -11.35 20.83
N TRP A 609 -0.62 -10.26 20.63
CA TRP A 609 -1.19 -9.01 20.13
C TRP A 609 -0.65 -8.78 18.72
N THR A 610 -1.56 -8.47 17.80
CA THR A 610 -1.26 -8.09 16.42
C THR A 610 -1.94 -6.76 16.12
N GLU A 611 -1.54 -6.09 15.04
CA GLU A 611 -2.19 -4.87 14.57
C GLU A 611 -3.68 -5.07 14.22
N LEU A 612 -4.08 -6.32 13.92
CA LEU A 612 -5.46 -6.70 13.63
C LEU A 612 -6.29 -6.99 14.90
N GLY A 613 -5.66 -7.00 16.07
CA GLY A 613 -6.24 -7.36 17.36
C GLY A 613 -5.51 -8.52 18.05
N GLY A 614 -6.14 -9.08 19.07
CA GLY A 614 -5.60 -10.23 19.79
C GLY A 614 -5.69 -11.51 18.97
N ASP A 615 -4.75 -12.43 19.18
CA ASP A 615 -4.72 -13.74 18.53
C ASP A 615 -4.37 -14.85 19.54
N LEU A 616 -4.93 -16.04 19.35
CA LEU A 616 -4.58 -17.22 20.16
C LEU A 616 -3.60 -18.08 19.37
N LEU A 617 -2.38 -18.21 19.87
CA LEU A 617 -1.31 -18.98 19.26
C LEU A 617 -1.14 -20.32 19.96
N ARG A 618 -0.96 -21.40 19.21
CA ARG A 618 -0.53 -22.68 19.78
C ARG A 618 0.98 -22.79 19.64
N ILE A 619 1.70 -22.72 20.74
CA ILE A 619 3.15 -22.94 20.74
C ILE A 619 3.38 -24.42 20.94
N GLU A 620 4.13 -25.02 20.03
CA GLU A 620 4.49 -26.44 20.04
C GLU A 620 5.98 -26.59 20.33
N ALA A 621 6.32 -27.51 21.23
CA ALA A 621 7.69 -27.85 21.57
C ALA A 621 7.87 -29.37 21.49
N VAL A 622 8.91 -29.81 20.80
CA VAL A 622 9.28 -31.22 20.67
C VAL A 622 10.74 -31.42 21.06
N ALA A 623 11.02 -32.46 21.84
CA ALA A 623 12.38 -32.87 22.19
C ALA A 623 12.72 -34.18 21.45
N LEU A 624 13.67 -34.10 20.52
CA LEU A 624 14.14 -35.22 19.70
C LEU A 624 15.53 -35.66 20.16
N PRO A 625 15.90 -36.96 20.10
CA PRO A 625 17.27 -37.38 20.33
C PRO A 625 18.23 -36.70 19.33
N GLY A 626 19.30 -36.07 19.83
CA GLY A 626 20.16 -35.22 19.01
C GLY A 626 21.43 -34.76 19.71
N ASN A 627 21.98 -33.62 19.29
CA ASN A 627 23.26 -33.06 19.76
C ASN A 627 23.11 -31.71 20.48
N GLY A 628 21.87 -31.30 20.85
CA GLY A 628 21.61 -30.05 21.55
C GLY A 628 21.29 -28.86 20.64
N ARG A 629 20.86 -29.09 19.40
CA ARG A 629 20.46 -28.03 18.46
C ARG A 629 19.12 -27.43 18.88
N LEU A 630 18.98 -26.12 18.69
CA LEU A 630 17.74 -25.39 18.87
C LEU A 630 17.21 -24.95 17.50
N GLU A 631 16.06 -25.50 17.11
CA GLU A 631 15.35 -25.13 15.90
C GLU A 631 14.12 -24.30 16.25
N LEU A 632 14.01 -23.12 15.64
CA LEU A 632 12.93 -22.16 15.86
C LEU A 632 12.25 -21.90 14.52
N THR A 633 10.95 -22.20 14.42
CA THR A 633 10.20 -22.10 13.17
C THR A 633 8.88 -21.36 13.36
N GLY A 634 8.33 -20.78 12.28
CA GLY A 634 7.10 -19.99 12.33
C GLY A 634 7.28 -18.47 12.17
N SER A 635 8.29 -18.05 11.38
CA SER A 635 8.54 -16.62 11.07
C SER A 635 8.70 -15.74 12.32
N LEU A 636 9.51 -16.23 13.28
CA LEU A 636 9.81 -15.56 14.53
C LEU A 636 10.79 -14.41 14.32
N GLY A 637 10.48 -13.24 14.89
CA GLY A 637 11.40 -12.11 14.95
C GLY A 637 12.54 -12.33 15.95
N ASP A 638 13.49 -11.39 16.02
CA ASP A 638 14.70 -11.56 16.81
C ASP A 638 14.46 -11.51 18.32
N VAL A 639 13.52 -10.68 18.78
CA VAL A 639 13.15 -10.60 20.20
C VAL A 639 12.50 -11.92 20.67
N MET A 640 11.70 -12.53 19.80
CA MET A 640 11.06 -13.81 20.10
C MET A 640 12.06 -14.97 20.12
N LYS A 641 13.10 -14.95 19.25
CA LYS A 641 14.20 -15.92 19.32
C LYS A 641 15.01 -15.79 20.60
N GLU A 642 15.25 -14.58 21.08
CA GLU A 642 15.91 -14.34 22.38
C GLU A 642 15.07 -14.87 23.53
N SER A 643 13.76 -14.67 23.49
CA SER A 643 12.82 -15.20 24.49
C SER A 643 12.84 -16.74 24.57
N ALA A 644 12.93 -17.41 23.42
CA ALA A 644 13.08 -18.87 23.37
C ALA A 644 14.40 -19.35 24.02
N LYS A 645 15.52 -18.64 23.77
CA LYS A 645 16.81 -18.93 24.41
C LYS A 645 16.76 -18.70 25.92
N ALA A 646 16.09 -17.65 26.37
CA ALA A 646 15.89 -17.38 27.80
C ALA A 646 15.05 -18.48 28.47
N ALA A 647 13.98 -18.94 27.82
CA ALA A 647 13.14 -20.04 28.30
C ALA A 647 13.93 -21.34 28.51
N ILE A 648 14.78 -21.73 27.54
CA ILE A 648 15.63 -22.92 27.65
C ILE A 648 16.66 -22.77 28.78
N SER A 649 17.27 -21.58 28.89
CA SER A 649 18.24 -21.28 29.95
C SER A 649 17.62 -21.39 31.34
N TYR A 650 16.38 -20.91 31.50
CA TYR A 650 15.63 -21.03 32.73
C TYR A 650 15.32 -22.50 33.07
N ILE A 651 14.78 -23.29 32.13
CA ILE A 651 14.49 -24.72 32.35
C ILE A 651 15.76 -25.48 32.72
N ARG A 652 16.88 -25.17 32.08
CA ARG A 652 18.18 -25.77 32.43
C ARG A 652 18.59 -25.45 33.87
N ALA A 653 18.31 -24.25 34.37
CA ALA A 653 18.59 -23.87 35.76
C ALA A 653 17.71 -24.60 36.78
N ILE A 654 16.51 -25.05 36.39
CA ILE A 654 15.55 -25.73 37.27
C ILE A 654 15.34 -27.23 36.96
N SER A 655 16.13 -27.81 36.06
CA SER A 655 16.00 -29.20 35.59
C SER A 655 15.95 -30.22 36.72
N GLY A 656 16.83 -30.09 37.72
CA GLY A 656 16.87 -30.96 38.89
C GLY A 656 15.62 -30.87 39.78
N LYS A 657 14.92 -29.73 39.79
CA LYS A 657 13.64 -29.56 40.50
C LYS A 657 12.47 -30.16 39.72
N LEU A 658 12.52 -30.10 38.38
CA LEU A 658 11.50 -30.64 37.48
C LEU A 658 11.64 -32.16 37.26
N GLY A 659 12.74 -32.78 37.72
CA GLY A 659 13.01 -34.19 37.48
C GLY A 659 13.39 -34.51 36.03
N ILE A 660 13.91 -33.53 35.31
CA ILE A 660 14.41 -33.64 33.93
C ILE A 660 15.90 -33.99 33.97
N ASP A 661 16.39 -34.77 33.01
CA ASP A 661 17.83 -35.04 32.84
C ASP A 661 18.61 -33.72 32.72
N GLU A 662 19.61 -33.49 33.57
CA GLU A 662 20.42 -32.27 33.55
C GLU A 662 21.14 -32.04 32.22
N ASN A 663 21.40 -33.09 31.44
CA ASN A 663 22.09 -33.05 30.15
C ASN A 663 21.16 -33.00 28.94
N PHE A 664 19.85 -32.80 29.12
CA PHE A 664 18.88 -32.75 28.00
C PHE A 664 19.29 -31.77 26.88
N TYR A 665 19.93 -30.65 27.24
CA TYR A 665 20.39 -29.62 26.31
C TYR A 665 21.57 -30.05 25.42
N LYS A 666 22.19 -31.21 25.68
CA LYS A 666 23.26 -31.81 24.86
C LYS A 666 22.78 -33.06 24.13
N THR A 667 21.86 -33.81 24.73
CA THR A 667 21.42 -35.11 24.23
C THR A 667 20.16 -35.02 23.37
N ASN A 668 19.41 -33.91 23.47
CA ASN A 668 18.19 -33.71 22.71
C ASN A 668 18.28 -32.42 21.88
N ASP A 669 17.86 -32.52 20.63
CA ASP A 669 17.55 -31.36 19.80
C ASP A 669 16.14 -30.87 20.16
N ILE A 670 15.98 -29.56 20.33
CA ILE A 670 14.73 -28.91 20.72
C ILE A 670 14.20 -28.15 19.53
N HIS A 671 12.96 -28.46 19.13
CA HIS A 671 12.27 -27.74 18.08
C HIS A 671 11.06 -27.02 18.68
N ILE A 672 11.04 -25.69 18.58
CA ILE A 672 9.89 -24.86 18.94
C ILE A 672 9.25 -24.36 17.64
N HIS A 673 7.98 -24.69 17.46
CA HIS A 673 7.17 -24.25 16.35
C HIS A 673 6.05 -23.33 16.84
N VAL A 674 5.93 -22.19 16.16
CA VAL A 674 4.82 -21.26 16.37
C VAL A 674 4.08 -21.12 15.03
N PRO A 675 2.95 -21.83 14.82
CA PRO A 675 2.27 -21.91 13.53
C PRO A 675 1.99 -20.54 12.89
N GLU A 676 2.05 -20.50 11.57
CA GLU A 676 1.92 -19.27 10.78
C GLU A 676 0.54 -18.62 10.96
N GLY A 677 0.54 -17.37 11.45
CA GLY A 677 -0.40 -16.36 10.98
C GLY A 677 0.40 -15.47 10.03
N ALA A 678 -0.21 -14.96 8.96
CA ALA A 678 0.45 -14.17 7.92
C ALA A 678 1.06 -12.81 8.39
N VAL A 679 1.30 -12.64 9.69
CA VAL A 679 1.82 -11.46 10.37
C VAL A 679 3.09 -11.86 11.13
N PRO A 680 4.24 -11.20 10.92
CA PRO A 680 5.46 -11.44 11.68
C PRO A 680 5.20 -11.33 13.18
N LYS A 681 5.70 -12.30 13.95
CA LYS A 681 5.50 -12.37 15.41
C LYS A 681 6.80 -11.98 16.08
N ASP A 682 6.86 -10.75 16.55
CA ASP A 682 8.03 -10.24 17.27
C ASP A 682 7.58 -9.57 18.57
N GLY A 683 8.00 -10.14 19.70
CA GLY A 683 7.63 -9.65 21.02
C GLY A 683 7.98 -10.65 22.13
N PRO A 684 8.39 -10.18 23.32
CA PRO A 684 8.87 -11.07 24.38
C PRO A 684 7.75 -11.74 25.18
N SER A 685 6.50 -11.36 24.94
CA SER A 685 5.32 -11.76 25.74
C SER A 685 4.93 -13.25 25.67
N ALA A 686 5.63 -14.06 24.90
CA ALA A 686 5.43 -15.51 24.80
C ALA A 686 6.41 -16.34 25.66
N GLY A 687 7.29 -15.68 26.43
CA GLY A 687 8.34 -16.35 27.21
C GLY A 687 7.80 -17.41 28.18
N VAL A 688 6.75 -17.08 28.95
CA VAL A 688 6.12 -18.04 29.90
C VAL A 688 5.45 -19.20 29.15
N THR A 689 4.84 -18.93 28.01
CA THR A 689 4.21 -19.94 27.15
C THR A 689 5.25 -20.94 26.63
N MET A 690 6.40 -20.46 26.16
CA MET A 690 7.51 -21.30 25.69
C MET A 690 8.10 -22.15 26.82
N VAL A 691 8.27 -21.59 28.02
CA VAL A 691 8.71 -22.37 29.19
C VAL A 691 7.74 -23.49 29.50
N THR A 692 6.43 -23.22 29.44
CA THR A 692 5.42 -24.22 29.74
C THR A 692 5.39 -25.34 28.69
N ALA A 693 5.55 -25.01 27.41
CA ALA A 693 5.60 -25.99 26.32
C ALA A 693 6.81 -26.92 26.48
N LEU A 694 7.99 -26.33 26.72
CA LEU A 694 9.22 -27.09 26.92
C LEU A 694 9.17 -27.94 28.20
N ALA A 695 8.67 -27.40 29.31
CA ALA A 695 8.53 -28.16 30.56
C ALA A 695 7.56 -29.32 30.41
N SER A 696 6.43 -29.11 29.72
CA SER A 696 5.47 -30.16 29.38
C SER A 696 6.11 -31.29 28.59
N GLU A 697 6.85 -30.95 27.52
CA GLU A 697 7.48 -31.92 26.64
C GLU A 697 8.58 -32.72 27.33
N LEU A 698 9.40 -32.06 28.15
CA LEU A 698 10.49 -32.72 28.88
C LEU A 698 10.01 -33.54 30.08
N CYS A 699 8.96 -33.10 30.77
CA CYS A 699 8.38 -33.85 31.91
C CYS A 699 7.37 -34.91 31.48
N LYS A 700 6.94 -34.90 30.20
CA LYS A 700 5.84 -35.70 29.66
C LYS A 700 4.57 -35.53 30.49
N ILE A 701 4.22 -34.27 30.77
CA ILE A 701 3.01 -33.87 31.49
C ILE A 701 2.13 -33.08 30.52
N PRO A 702 0.88 -33.50 30.26
CA PRO A 702 -0.04 -32.75 29.39
C PRO A 702 -0.33 -31.35 29.94
N VAL A 703 -0.45 -30.39 29.03
CA VAL A 703 -0.91 -29.03 29.33
C VAL A 703 -2.43 -28.99 29.18
N ARG A 704 -3.09 -28.28 30.09
CA ARG A 704 -4.53 -28.04 30.04
C ARG A 704 -4.91 -27.25 28.79
N CYS A 705 -5.78 -27.81 27.95
CA CYS A 705 -6.22 -27.15 26.71
C CYS A 705 -7.10 -25.92 26.95
N ASP A 706 -7.70 -25.80 28.14
CA ASP A 706 -8.58 -24.69 28.55
C ASP A 706 -7.84 -23.51 29.18
N VAL A 707 -6.49 -23.55 29.20
CA VAL A 707 -5.61 -22.51 29.74
C VAL A 707 -4.94 -21.74 28.59
N ALA A 708 -4.91 -20.42 28.69
CA ALA A 708 -4.07 -19.56 27.86
C ALA A 708 -3.21 -18.63 28.72
N MET A 709 -2.04 -18.26 28.24
CA MET A 709 -1.10 -17.44 29.03
C MET A 709 -0.33 -16.43 28.19
N THR A 710 0.12 -15.37 28.85
CA THR A 710 1.03 -14.35 28.30
C THR A 710 1.94 -13.84 29.41
N GLY A 711 3.18 -13.49 29.06
CA GLY A 711 4.16 -12.97 30.00
C GLY A 711 5.56 -13.07 29.45
N GLU A 712 6.32 -12.00 29.62
CA GLU A 712 7.75 -12.02 29.38
C GLU A 712 8.46 -12.73 30.53
N ILE A 713 9.53 -13.46 30.23
CA ILE A 713 10.29 -14.21 31.22
C ILE A 713 11.73 -13.73 31.31
N THR A 714 12.22 -13.59 32.53
CA THR A 714 13.64 -13.34 32.82
C THR A 714 14.41 -14.65 33.00
N LEU A 715 15.75 -14.60 32.94
CA LEU A 715 16.61 -15.78 33.20
C LEU A 715 16.43 -16.39 34.60
N HIS A 716 15.90 -15.62 35.57
CA HIS A 716 15.58 -16.08 36.93
C HIS A 716 14.14 -16.61 37.08
N GLY A 717 13.35 -16.60 36.01
CA GLY A 717 11.97 -17.09 36.02
C GLY A 717 10.94 -16.12 36.59
N LYS A 718 11.28 -14.85 36.77
CA LYS A 718 10.29 -13.80 37.05
C LYS A 718 9.48 -13.52 35.79
N VAL A 719 8.16 -13.41 35.95
CA VAL A 719 7.23 -13.01 34.88
C VAL A 719 7.03 -11.51 34.92
N MET A 720 7.26 -10.82 33.80
CA MET A 720 7.16 -9.36 33.69
C MET A 720 5.88 -8.92 32.98
N ALA A 721 5.51 -7.66 33.22
CA ALA A 721 4.34 -7.03 32.63
C ALA A 721 4.37 -7.01 31.09
N ILE A 722 3.19 -7.06 30.50
CA ILE A 722 2.97 -7.07 29.04
C ILE A 722 1.87 -6.09 28.65
N GLY A 723 1.91 -5.56 27.43
CA GLY A 723 0.85 -4.71 26.88
C GLY A 723 -0.27 -5.49 26.18
N GLY A 724 -1.36 -4.78 25.87
CA GLY A 724 -2.47 -5.27 25.04
C GLY A 724 -3.37 -6.32 25.71
N LEU A 725 -3.60 -6.19 27.02
CA LEU A 725 -4.31 -7.20 27.81
C LEU A 725 -5.77 -7.36 27.38
N ARG A 726 -6.45 -6.26 27.06
CA ARG A 726 -7.84 -6.24 26.61
C ARG A 726 -8.03 -7.09 25.33
N GLU A 727 -7.18 -6.89 24.33
CA GLU A 727 -7.25 -7.62 23.07
C GLU A 727 -6.85 -9.09 23.23
N LYS A 728 -5.77 -9.37 23.96
CA LYS A 728 -5.27 -10.73 24.23
C LYS A 728 -6.31 -11.60 24.93
N THR A 729 -6.95 -11.05 25.96
CA THR A 729 -7.96 -11.77 26.75
C THR A 729 -9.24 -12.01 25.96
N MET A 730 -9.64 -11.07 25.11
CA MET A 730 -10.78 -11.26 24.20
C MET A 730 -10.54 -12.40 23.21
N ALA A 731 -9.35 -12.50 22.62
CA ALA A 731 -9.02 -13.59 21.70
C ALA A 731 -9.09 -14.97 22.36
N ALA A 732 -8.56 -15.09 23.58
CA ALA A 732 -8.66 -16.31 24.37
C ALA A 732 -10.11 -16.68 24.69
N TYR A 733 -10.92 -15.72 25.12
CA TYR A 733 -12.35 -15.93 25.38
C TYR A 733 -13.10 -16.42 24.14
N LEU A 734 -12.88 -15.80 22.97
CA LEU A 734 -13.53 -16.20 21.71
C LEU A 734 -13.16 -17.62 21.27
N ALA A 735 -11.92 -18.05 21.55
CA ALA A 735 -11.46 -19.41 21.28
C ALA A 735 -12.01 -20.47 22.25
N GLY A 736 -12.68 -20.04 23.33
CA GLY A 736 -13.30 -20.90 24.34
C GLY A 736 -12.41 -21.23 25.55
N VAL A 737 -11.35 -20.45 25.77
CA VAL A 737 -10.46 -20.60 26.94
C VAL A 737 -11.22 -20.28 28.23
N LYS A 738 -11.01 -21.08 29.29
CA LYS A 738 -11.68 -20.90 30.58
C LYS A 738 -10.79 -20.26 31.64
N THR A 739 -9.48 -20.46 31.54
CA THR A 739 -8.50 -19.92 32.49
C THR A 739 -7.45 -19.10 31.75
N ILE A 740 -7.20 -17.87 32.17
CA ILE A 740 -6.17 -17.01 31.61
C ILE A 740 -5.11 -16.69 32.68
N ILE A 741 -3.84 -16.91 32.34
CA ILE A 741 -2.70 -16.57 33.19
C ILE A 741 -2.06 -15.27 32.70
N ILE A 742 -1.92 -14.31 33.61
CA ILE A 742 -1.34 -12.98 33.34
C ILE A 742 -0.24 -12.65 34.35
N PRO A 743 0.70 -11.74 34.03
CA PRO A 743 1.69 -11.27 35.00
C PRO A 743 1.02 -10.54 36.16
N LYS A 744 1.57 -10.70 37.37
CA LYS A 744 1.10 -9.97 38.57
C LYS A 744 1.21 -8.46 38.42
N ASP A 745 2.23 -8.00 37.71
CA ASP A 745 2.45 -6.56 37.46
C ASP A 745 1.35 -5.94 36.56
N ASN A 746 0.51 -6.75 35.89
CA ASN A 746 -0.64 -6.28 35.09
C ASN A 746 -1.98 -6.29 35.87
N GLU A 747 -1.97 -6.45 37.20
CA GLU A 747 -3.20 -6.52 38.00
C GLU A 747 -4.05 -5.23 37.90
N SER A 748 -3.41 -4.06 37.77
CA SER A 748 -4.09 -2.78 37.51
C SER A 748 -4.86 -2.77 36.18
N ASP A 749 -4.35 -3.47 35.18
CA ASP A 749 -4.84 -3.42 33.81
C ASP A 749 -6.03 -4.36 33.60
N ILE A 750 -6.34 -5.19 34.60
CA ILE A 750 -7.57 -6.00 34.64
C ILE A 750 -8.80 -5.10 34.50
N ALA A 751 -8.75 -3.86 35.00
CA ALA A 751 -9.83 -2.89 34.85
C ALA A 751 -10.21 -2.64 33.37
N GLU A 752 -9.25 -2.73 32.45
CA GLU A 752 -9.45 -2.49 31.01
C GLU A 752 -10.09 -3.67 30.27
N ILE A 753 -10.11 -4.86 30.88
CA ILE A 753 -10.73 -6.04 30.31
C ILE A 753 -12.26 -5.86 30.29
N VAL A 754 -12.88 -6.32 29.21
CA VAL A 754 -14.34 -6.25 29.02
C VAL A 754 -15.06 -7.11 30.06
N ASP A 755 -16.17 -6.61 30.62
CA ASP A 755 -16.90 -7.29 31.70
C ASP A 755 -17.43 -8.67 31.30
N GLU A 756 -17.78 -8.85 30.01
CA GLU A 756 -18.15 -10.16 29.45
C GLU A 756 -17.04 -11.21 29.65
N VAL A 757 -15.78 -10.83 29.44
CA VAL A 757 -14.62 -11.72 29.59
C VAL A 757 -14.35 -11.98 31.07
N LYS A 758 -14.42 -10.96 31.92
CA LYS A 758 -14.25 -11.09 33.38
C LYS A 758 -15.30 -12.03 33.99
N ALA A 759 -16.52 -12.04 33.47
CA ALA A 759 -17.59 -12.90 33.96
C ALA A 759 -17.45 -14.36 33.49
N ALA A 760 -16.88 -14.59 32.31
CA ALA A 760 -16.82 -15.91 31.68
C ALA A 760 -15.50 -16.67 31.89
N VAL A 761 -14.41 -15.97 32.20
CA VAL A 761 -13.05 -16.52 32.25
C VAL A 761 -12.40 -16.27 33.61
N GLU A 762 -11.75 -17.29 34.16
CA GLU A 762 -10.99 -17.18 35.39
C GLU A 762 -9.60 -16.58 35.13
N ILE A 763 -9.33 -15.39 35.65
CA ILE A 763 -8.04 -14.71 35.49
C ILE A 763 -7.15 -15.01 36.69
N ARG A 764 -5.96 -15.58 36.45
CA ARG A 764 -4.95 -15.90 37.46
C ARG A 764 -3.69 -15.07 37.23
N THR A 765 -3.29 -14.30 38.23
CA THR A 765 -2.05 -13.52 38.20
C THR A 765 -0.88 -14.35 38.73
N VAL A 766 0.26 -14.33 38.04
CA VAL A 766 1.49 -15.04 38.46
C VAL A 766 2.70 -14.11 38.53
N SER A 767 3.58 -14.37 39.49
CA SER A 767 4.84 -13.64 39.66
C SER A 767 6.05 -14.39 39.11
N THR A 768 5.96 -15.72 39.06
CA THR A 768 7.04 -16.60 38.61
C THR A 768 6.54 -17.64 37.61
N ALA A 769 7.43 -18.09 36.73
CA ALA A 769 7.12 -19.13 35.76
C ALA A 769 6.78 -20.48 36.42
N ALA A 770 7.29 -20.74 37.64
CA ALA A 770 6.94 -21.92 38.41
C ALA A 770 5.45 -21.96 38.79
N GLU A 771 4.88 -20.82 39.22
CA GLU A 771 3.43 -20.70 39.48
C GLU A 771 2.61 -20.96 38.20
N ALA A 772 3.09 -20.45 37.05
CA ALA A 772 2.43 -20.70 35.77
C ALA A 772 2.41 -22.19 35.41
N LEU A 773 3.51 -22.92 35.65
CA LEU A 773 3.59 -24.36 35.42
C LEU A 773 2.62 -25.15 36.29
N GLU A 774 2.45 -24.77 37.56
CA GLU A 774 1.53 -25.44 38.49
C GLU A 774 0.05 -25.27 38.07
N ILE A 775 -0.30 -24.13 37.49
CA ILE A 775 -1.66 -23.85 37.04
C ILE A 775 -1.94 -24.49 35.67
N ALA A 776 -0.96 -24.47 34.77
CA ALA A 776 -1.14 -24.86 33.37
C ALA A 776 -1.03 -26.37 33.12
N LEU A 777 -0.20 -27.09 33.89
CA LEU A 777 0.00 -28.53 33.72
C LEU A 777 -1.06 -29.34 34.51
N GLU A 778 -1.43 -30.51 34.00
CA GLU A 778 -2.44 -31.37 34.63
C GLU A 778 -2.02 -31.87 36.03
N ARG A 779 -0.72 -31.99 36.27
CA ARG A 779 -0.14 -32.27 37.58
C ARG A 779 1.07 -31.38 37.83
N SER A 780 1.33 -31.03 39.09
CA SER A 780 2.49 -30.23 39.43
C SER A 780 3.78 -30.97 39.06
N PRO A 781 4.69 -30.36 38.28
CA PRO A 781 5.98 -30.97 37.93
C PRO A 781 6.93 -31.04 39.14
N PHE A 782 6.59 -30.38 40.25
CA PHE A 782 7.39 -30.34 41.47
C PHE A 782 7.01 -31.44 42.48
N GLU A 783 5.93 -32.19 42.23
CA GLU A 783 5.54 -33.34 43.05
C GLU A 783 6.39 -34.57 42.71
N ARG A 784 7.30 -34.97 43.63
CA ARG A 784 8.12 -36.18 43.46
C ARG A 784 7.24 -37.44 43.46
N LYS A 785 7.37 -38.27 42.41
CA LYS A 785 6.97 -39.70 42.49
C LYS A 785 7.74 -40.36 43.65
N ARG A 786 7.05 -40.70 44.74
CA ARG A 786 7.53 -41.71 45.70
C ARG A 786 7.77 -43.01 44.92
N LYS A 787 9.02 -43.34 44.61
CA LYS A 787 9.38 -44.68 44.11
C LYS A 787 8.95 -45.70 45.18
N LYS A 788 8.12 -46.67 44.81
CA LYS A 788 7.96 -47.92 45.58
C LYS A 788 9.33 -48.58 45.64
N GLU A 789 9.93 -48.66 46.81
CA GLU A 789 11.08 -49.53 47.05
C GLU A 789 10.60 -50.99 46.93
N GLU A 790 11.15 -51.69 45.93
CA GLU A 790 10.97 -53.12 45.78
C GLU A 790 11.71 -53.85 46.91
N LYS A 791 10.98 -54.76 47.55
CA LYS A 791 11.47 -55.70 48.55
C LYS A 791 12.68 -56.48 48.01
N TYR A 792 13.85 -56.24 48.58
CA TYR A 792 14.89 -57.27 48.73
C TYR A 792 15.04 -57.58 50.21
N ALA A 793 14.47 -58.70 50.65
CA ALA A 793 14.70 -59.27 51.97
C ALA A 793 15.01 -60.77 51.84
N GLN A 794 16.32 -61.05 51.89
CA GLN A 794 16.98 -62.11 52.65
C GLN A 794 16.59 -63.58 52.39
N TYR A 795 17.53 -64.32 51.76
CA TYR A 795 17.74 -65.73 52.07
C TYR A 795 18.45 -65.83 53.43
N PRO A 796 17.98 -66.65 54.38
CA PRO A 796 18.72 -66.92 55.62
C PRO A 796 19.76 -68.02 55.40
N GLU A 797 20.99 -67.75 55.84
CA GLU A 797 22.01 -68.77 56.07
C GLU A 797 21.53 -69.75 57.16
N CYS A 798 21.49 -71.04 56.83
CA CYS A 798 21.52 -72.10 57.83
C CYS A 798 22.98 -72.41 58.19
N ARG A 799 23.29 -72.35 59.49
CA ARG A 799 24.41 -73.03 60.17
C ARG A 799 23.94 -73.40 61.57
N PRO A 800 24.48 -74.44 62.23
CA PRO A 800 25.84 -75.01 62.09
C PRO A 800 26.01 -76.08 61.03
#